data_AF-A0A3S4C6I2-F1
#
_entry.id   AF-A0A3S4C6I2-F1
#
_cell.length_a   1.000
_cell.length_b   1.000
_cell.length_c   1.000
_cell.angle_alpha   90.00
_cell.angle_beta   90.00
_cell.angle_gamma   90.00
#
_symmetry.space_group_name_H-M   'P 1'
#
loop_
_entity.id
_entity.type
_entity.pdbx_description
1 polymer ?
#
loop_
_entity_poly.entity_id
_entity_poly.type
_entity_poly.pdbx_seq_one_letter_code
_entity_poly.pdbx_strand_id
1 'polypeptide(L)'
;MRYPISALPVLALWLRGAVGKYDAKLCDDGSYTSADGDFTYVPNAWNADSQGFSCIAVRDSPPTFDATWKWSSDPGSVHSYPHVKFTDPALPVAFANISALTLSVQWAMGPGSTPLSVPGLDSSGLAKLDASANAAFDIFADRNAASSQNETEAETEIMVWLGRVGYAEPLGYDDGDAFLAKVTAGHTEFTLHKGTNQRGTNVYTWAAESNETSFAAEISPLIQYLWWTGLVSAGSYLGLISFGTEGYHAEGNVSFAVSNYHGPVRGIVARYGLKNVRSISASSRSGKDSADILTRKKTPLPPQEGIMNEKADCLPSSDEDVERGHAAPVALAAAPEKGTAAAAGGFKKSGNLLRRSYEALRRTYCPREEPGLVLPTSPTDDEKLKYLSTNRIPLYVFGVFSFLTLSAGMWLFAISAPIFYWYGVFVAFLNIYLIISYFVGVVGRDWDYTTHQQIVQQYPINEDTAPTVDVYLPCCSEPLEILENTYQHIVKLDWPAAKLRVYVLDDGDQAAVRDLARSYGFEYIVRGDRPRLRKAGNLRWAFARTQGDFFAIFDADFCPRPDFLRELVVEHLADDRTAIVQSPQFFRVTDEQTWVEQGAGATQELFYRVVQVNRNRWGASICVGSNAVYRRAALVDVGGTAEIGFSEDVHTGFGAVDRGWKVKYVPLCLATGICPNTPRSFFSQQMRWARGSTTLLTTKHFWVSNLTLMQKICYLCGLLYYSAVSLGIFISPIPGTLLLSFRPEWFKYYNLAFAIPSIVYGSLVFRFWAKAKYGLNVQHVMVVQSYAYLTAIKDRLFGIELLWAASGDKKAHKSNKYRNMRILCWLWTIATVGGVVAIVTYRILTGFPWYHTIPLLVLNTYNLYITHYFLLCSWRW
;
A
#
# COMPACT_ATOMS: atom_id res chain seq x y z
N MET A 1 -35.65 4.30 16.43
CA MET A 1 -36.29 3.36 15.50
C MET A 1 -35.20 2.55 14.81
N ARG A 2 -35.08 1.27 15.17
CA ARG A 2 -34.18 0.29 14.56
C ARG A 2 -34.95 -0.40 13.44
N TYR A 3 -34.37 -0.49 12.25
CA TYR A 3 -34.79 -1.46 11.22
C TYR A 3 -33.61 -2.41 10.97
N PRO A 4 -33.76 -3.73 11.18
CA PRO A 4 -32.74 -4.72 10.89
C PRO A 4 -32.86 -5.21 9.44
N ILE A 5 -31.73 -5.35 8.75
CA ILE A 5 -31.65 -6.15 7.53
C ILE A 5 -31.44 -7.60 8.00
N SER A 6 -32.56 -8.27 8.27
CA SER A 6 -32.66 -9.70 8.52
C SER A 6 -33.79 -10.23 7.66
N ALA A 7 -33.49 -10.57 6.40
CA ALA A 7 -34.40 -11.29 5.53
C ALA A 7 -33.59 -12.03 4.47
N LEU A 8 -33.11 -13.22 4.84
CA LEU A 8 -32.84 -14.40 4.01
C LEU A 8 -32.04 -15.42 4.86
N PRO A 9 -32.70 -16.07 5.84
CA PRO A 9 -32.52 -17.52 5.96
C PRO A 9 -33.81 -18.19 6.43
N VAL A 10 -34.82 -18.31 5.56
CA VAL A 10 -36.04 -19.10 5.88
C VAL A 10 -36.48 -19.98 4.69
N LEU A 11 -35.91 -19.82 3.49
CA LEU A 11 -36.31 -20.61 2.32
C LEU A 11 -35.55 -21.95 2.14
N ALA A 12 -34.47 -22.19 2.89
CA ALA A 12 -33.67 -23.43 2.77
C ALA A 12 -34.11 -24.56 3.73
N LEU A 13 -35.01 -24.29 4.68
CA LEU A 13 -35.44 -25.24 5.70
C LEU A 13 -36.73 -26.01 5.34
N TRP A 14 -37.35 -25.71 4.19
CA TRP A 14 -38.61 -26.35 3.76
C TRP A 14 -38.45 -27.45 2.69
N LEU A 15 -37.21 -27.81 2.31
CA LEU A 15 -36.90 -28.87 1.33
C LEU A 15 -36.25 -30.14 1.93
N ARG A 16 -36.24 -30.31 3.26
CA ARG A 16 -35.72 -31.52 3.92
C ARG A 16 -36.81 -32.58 4.18
N GLY A 17 -37.57 -32.89 3.14
CA GLY A 17 -38.64 -33.90 3.18
C GLY A 17 -38.33 -35.22 2.43
N ALA A 18 -37.16 -35.37 1.81
CA ALA A 18 -36.80 -36.60 1.10
C ALA A 18 -35.31 -36.92 1.29
N VAL A 19 -35.01 -38.00 2.01
CA VAL A 19 -33.66 -38.57 2.07
C VAL A 19 -33.37 -39.20 0.70
N GLY A 20 -32.65 -38.48 -0.15
CA GLY A 20 -32.19 -38.99 -1.45
C GLY A 20 -31.14 -40.10 -1.30
N LYS A 21 -31.09 -41.00 -2.30
CA LYS A 21 -30.12 -42.10 -2.41
C LYS A 21 -28.69 -41.55 -2.55
N TYR A 22 -27.69 -42.23 -2.00
CA TYR A 22 -26.28 -41.90 -2.23
C TYR A 22 -25.86 -42.25 -3.66
N ASP A 23 -24.96 -41.45 -4.23
CA ASP A 23 -24.39 -41.66 -5.56
C ASP A 23 -23.30 -42.74 -5.53
N ALA A 24 -22.52 -42.81 -4.44
CA ALA A 24 -21.54 -43.87 -4.21
C ALA A 24 -21.43 -44.25 -2.73
N LYS A 25 -21.02 -45.50 -2.47
CA LYS A 25 -20.58 -45.99 -1.15
C LYS A 25 -19.31 -46.80 -1.32
N LEU A 26 -18.26 -46.46 -0.58
CA LEU A 26 -16.94 -47.10 -0.67
C LEU A 26 -16.48 -47.46 0.74
N CYS A 27 -15.97 -48.68 0.94
CA CYS A 27 -15.44 -49.16 2.22
C CYS A 27 -14.03 -49.76 2.12
N ASP A 28 -13.53 -49.93 0.90
CA ASP A 28 -12.22 -50.52 0.58
C ASP A 28 -11.32 -49.44 -0.07
N ASP A 29 -10.14 -49.80 -0.59
CA ASP A 29 -9.10 -48.90 -1.17
C ASP A 29 -9.52 -48.14 -2.46
N GLY A 30 -10.81 -48.02 -2.74
CA GLY A 30 -11.36 -47.29 -3.87
C GLY A 30 -11.46 -45.78 -3.64
N SER A 31 -11.58 -45.03 -4.73
CA SER A 31 -11.94 -43.63 -4.72
C SER A 31 -13.15 -43.39 -5.62
N TYR A 32 -13.89 -42.32 -5.34
CA TYR A 32 -14.97 -41.83 -6.20
C TYR A 32 -14.68 -40.37 -6.55
N THR A 33 -14.69 -40.04 -7.83
CA THR A 33 -14.52 -38.65 -8.30
C THR A 33 -15.88 -38.12 -8.73
N SER A 34 -16.23 -36.91 -8.28
CA SER A 34 -17.50 -36.26 -8.62
C SER A 34 -17.65 -36.05 -10.12
N ALA A 35 -18.89 -35.94 -10.60
CA ALA A 35 -19.17 -35.80 -12.03
C ALA A 35 -18.52 -34.57 -12.71
N ASP A 36 -18.24 -33.51 -11.95
CA ASP A 36 -17.54 -32.29 -12.40
C ASP A 36 -16.01 -32.39 -12.30
N GLY A 37 -15.48 -33.41 -11.61
CA GLY A 37 -14.05 -33.62 -11.42
C GLY A 37 -13.41 -32.77 -10.32
N ASP A 38 -14.20 -31.97 -9.59
CA ASP A 38 -13.70 -31.03 -8.58
C ASP A 38 -13.37 -31.71 -7.24
N PHE A 39 -13.95 -32.89 -6.97
CA PHE A 39 -13.81 -33.61 -5.71
C PHE A 39 -13.47 -35.09 -5.91
N THR A 40 -12.55 -35.61 -5.10
CA THR A 40 -12.27 -37.05 -5.03
C THR A 40 -12.39 -37.55 -3.60
N TYR A 41 -13.28 -38.51 -3.37
CA TYR A 41 -13.62 -39.05 -2.06
C TYR A 41 -12.89 -40.37 -1.82
N VAL A 42 -12.29 -40.53 -0.64
CA VAL A 42 -11.46 -41.68 -0.31
C VAL A 42 -11.78 -42.15 1.13
N PRO A 43 -12.10 -43.44 1.38
CA PRO A 43 -12.29 -44.00 2.73
C PRO A 43 -10.99 -44.04 3.55
N ASN A 44 -9.86 -44.26 2.85
CA ASN A 44 -8.48 -44.17 3.32
C ASN A 44 -8.21 -44.84 4.69
N ALA A 45 -8.46 -46.15 4.79
CA ALA A 45 -8.12 -46.96 5.96
C ALA A 45 -6.65 -47.44 5.91
N TRP A 46 -5.71 -46.50 5.84
CA TRP A 46 -4.30 -46.76 5.53
C TRP A 46 -3.55 -47.56 6.61
N ASN A 47 -4.06 -47.60 7.83
CA ASN A 47 -3.52 -48.38 8.95
C ASN A 47 -4.64 -49.19 9.63
N ALA A 48 -5.50 -49.81 8.81
CA ALA A 48 -6.60 -50.62 9.29
C ALA A 48 -6.12 -51.79 10.16
N ASP A 49 -6.74 -51.95 11.33
CA ASP A 49 -6.64 -53.18 12.10
C ASP A 49 -7.65 -54.23 11.61
N SER A 50 -7.49 -55.49 12.03
CA SER A 50 -8.41 -56.58 11.66
C SER A 50 -9.81 -56.50 12.32
N GLN A 51 -10.07 -55.51 13.18
CA GLN A 51 -11.28 -55.40 14.02
C GLN A 51 -12.16 -54.18 13.70
N GLY A 52 -11.79 -53.38 12.70
CA GLY A 52 -12.46 -52.15 12.34
C GLY A 52 -12.81 -52.01 10.86
N PHE A 53 -13.35 -50.84 10.51
CA PHE A 53 -13.68 -50.47 9.13
C PHE A 53 -13.74 -48.95 8.99
N SER A 54 -13.62 -48.45 7.75
CA SER A 54 -13.93 -47.06 7.38
C SER A 54 -14.65 -47.07 6.04
N CYS A 55 -15.82 -46.42 5.99
CA CYS A 55 -16.63 -46.30 4.80
C CYS A 55 -16.99 -44.83 4.55
N ILE A 56 -17.13 -44.44 3.28
CA ILE A 56 -17.65 -43.14 2.85
C ILE A 56 -18.86 -43.32 1.94
N ALA A 57 -19.89 -42.50 2.14
CA ALA A 57 -21.09 -42.44 1.33
C ALA A 57 -21.23 -41.03 0.76
N VAL A 58 -21.26 -40.91 -0.57
CA VAL A 58 -21.12 -39.63 -1.29
C VAL A 58 -22.44 -39.23 -1.95
N ARG A 59 -22.72 -37.92 -1.97
CA ARG A 59 -23.73 -37.29 -2.83
C ARG A 59 -23.11 -36.14 -3.61
N ASP A 60 -23.34 -36.08 -4.92
CA ASP A 60 -22.74 -35.07 -5.80
C ASP A 60 -23.56 -33.77 -5.87
N SER A 61 -24.88 -33.81 -5.66
CA SER A 61 -25.74 -32.64 -5.79
C SER A 61 -26.80 -32.53 -4.68
N PRO A 62 -26.59 -31.68 -3.65
CA PRO A 62 -25.37 -30.90 -3.38
C PRO A 62 -24.19 -31.78 -2.89
N PRO A 63 -22.93 -31.37 -3.09
CA PRO A 63 -21.76 -32.14 -2.67
C PRO A 63 -21.75 -32.32 -1.15
N THR A 64 -21.95 -33.56 -0.70
CA THR A 64 -21.93 -33.98 0.71
C THR A 64 -21.34 -35.37 0.83
N PHE A 65 -20.68 -35.68 1.95
CA PHE A 65 -20.27 -37.05 2.24
C PHE A 65 -20.49 -37.39 3.70
N ASP A 66 -20.83 -38.65 3.95
CA ASP A 66 -20.99 -39.23 5.27
C ASP A 66 -19.99 -40.37 5.41
N ALA A 67 -19.05 -40.25 6.35
CA ALA A 67 -18.13 -41.32 6.71
C ALA A 67 -18.66 -42.08 7.93
N THR A 68 -18.46 -43.40 7.96
CA THR A 68 -18.70 -44.24 9.13
C THR A 68 -17.50 -45.12 9.36
N TRP A 69 -16.96 -45.09 10.56
CA TRP A 69 -15.79 -45.89 10.91
C TRP A 69 -15.91 -46.45 12.32
N LYS A 70 -15.11 -47.48 12.60
CA LYS A 70 -14.94 -48.08 13.92
C LYS A 70 -13.52 -48.65 14.00
N TRP A 71 -12.79 -48.34 15.07
CA TRP A 71 -11.45 -48.88 15.34
C TRP A 71 -11.33 -49.17 16.83
N SER A 72 -11.23 -50.43 17.21
CA SER A 72 -11.27 -50.84 18.63
C SER A 72 -9.92 -51.33 19.17
N SER A 73 -8.86 -51.28 18.35
CA SER A 73 -7.50 -51.60 18.79
C SER A 73 -6.62 -50.34 18.75
N ASP A 74 -5.50 -50.38 19.48
CA ASP A 74 -4.45 -49.35 19.51
C ASP A 74 -4.89 -47.86 19.55
N PRO A 75 -5.41 -47.38 20.70
CA PRO A 75 -5.81 -45.98 20.89
C PRO A 75 -4.82 -44.88 20.48
N GLY A 76 -3.52 -45.19 20.41
CA GLY A 76 -2.47 -44.22 20.12
C GLY A 76 -2.21 -43.99 18.63
N SER A 77 -2.80 -44.79 17.73
CA SER A 77 -2.52 -44.76 16.30
C SER A 77 -3.72 -44.30 15.50
N VAL A 78 -3.48 -43.54 14.43
CA VAL A 78 -4.51 -43.26 13.42
C VAL A 78 -4.69 -44.51 12.56
N HIS A 79 -5.92 -44.96 12.36
CA HIS A 79 -6.24 -46.12 11.52
C HIS A 79 -6.81 -45.75 10.15
N SER A 80 -7.53 -44.64 10.08
CA SER A 80 -8.13 -44.17 8.82
C SER A 80 -8.28 -42.66 8.77
N TYR A 81 -8.23 -42.09 7.56
CA TYR A 81 -8.56 -40.69 7.30
C TYR A 81 -9.59 -40.57 6.16
N PRO A 82 -10.87 -40.96 6.33
CA PRO A 82 -11.89 -40.76 5.30
C PRO A 82 -12.08 -39.28 4.99
N HIS A 83 -11.88 -38.88 3.73
CA HIS A 83 -11.78 -37.48 3.33
C HIS A 83 -12.27 -37.22 1.90
N VAL A 84 -12.42 -35.92 1.60
CA VAL A 84 -12.56 -35.39 0.24
C VAL A 84 -11.29 -34.63 -0.15
N LYS A 85 -10.70 -34.95 -1.31
CA LYS A 85 -9.61 -34.22 -1.96
C LYS A 85 -10.20 -33.17 -2.89
N PHE A 86 -9.63 -31.98 -2.88
CA PHE A 86 -10.02 -30.88 -3.76
C PHE A 86 -9.13 -30.84 -4.99
N THR A 87 -9.73 -30.85 -6.18
CA THR A 87 -9.02 -30.65 -7.44
C THR A 87 -9.18 -29.20 -7.87
N ASP A 88 -8.07 -28.46 -7.94
CA ASP A 88 -8.07 -27.06 -8.40
C ASP A 88 -6.96 -26.85 -9.43
N PRO A 89 -7.25 -26.23 -10.60
CA PRO A 89 -6.26 -26.00 -11.65
C PRO A 89 -5.11 -25.07 -11.24
N ALA A 90 -5.22 -24.38 -10.10
CA ALA A 90 -4.16 -23.53 -9.56
C ALA A 90 -3.13 -24.32 -8.74
N LEU A 91 -3.39 -25.58 -8.37
CA LEU A 91 -2.44 -26.46 -7.71
C LEU A 91 -1.64 -27.29 -8.75
N PRO A 92 -0.34 -27.53 -8.54
CA PRO A 92 0.48 -27.10 -7.41
C PRO A 92 0.90 -25.62 -7.52
N VAL A 93 0.91 -24.91 -6.39
CA VAL A 93 1.23 -23.48 -6.30
C VAL A 93 2.41 -23.23 -5.37
N ALA A 94 3.40 -22.43 -5.79
CA ALA A 94 4.47 -22.01 -4.88
C ALA A 94 3.90 -21.20 -3.70
N PHE A 95 4.38 -21.44 -2.48
CA PHE A 95 3.93 -20.73 -1.27
C PHE A 95 4.02 -19.20 -1.43
N ALA A 96 5.07 -18.71 -2.09
CA ALA A 96 5.26 -17.29 -2.41
C ALA A 96 4.18 -16.69 -3.33
N ASN A 97 3.43 -17.52 -4.04
CA ASN A 97 2.36 -17.13 -4.96
C ASN A 97 0.96 -17.26 -4.35
N ILE A 98 0.83 -17.81 -3.14
CA ILE A 98 -0.45 -17.92 -2.43
C ILE A 98 -0.80 -16.56 -1.81
N SER A 99 -1.75 -15.86 -2.42
CA SER A 99 -2.27 -14.57 -1.95
C SER A 99 -3.47 -14.67 -1.02
N ALA A 100 -4.29 -15.69 -1.21
CA ALA A 100 -5.47 -16.02 -0.44
C ALA A 100 -5.77 -17.51 -0.61
N LEU A 101 -6.13 -18.18 0.48
CA LEU A 101 -6.49 -19.58 0.54
C LEU A 101 -7.71 -19.67 1.45
N THR A 102 -8.89 -19.69 0.84
CA THR A 102 -10.16 -19.75 1.57
C THR A 102 -10.62 -21.18 1.65
N LEU A 103 -10.96 -21.62 2.87
CA LEU A 103 -11.58 -22.91 3.13
C LEU A 103 -12.93 -22.69 3.80
N SER A 104 -13.93 -23.46 3.36
CA SER A 104 -15.26 -23.49 3.95
C SER A 104 -15.71 -24.92 4.08
N VAL A 105 -16.23 -25.30 5.25
CA VAL A 105 -16.79 -26.61 5.53
C VAL A 105 -17.74 -26.56 6.72
N GLN A 106 -18.80 -27.37 6.67
CA GLN A 106 -19.59 -27.70 7.85
C GLN A 106 -19.53 -29.20 8.08
N TRP A 107 -19.33 -29.62 9.33
CA TRP A 107 -19.23 -31.02 9.68
C TRP A 107 -19.99 -31.36 10.96
N ALA A 108 -20.31 -32.63 11.12
CA ALA A 108 -20.88 -33.17 12.33
C ALA A 108 -20.29 -34.53 12.67
N MET A 109 -20.18 -34.85 13.96
CA MET A 109 -19.68 -36.14 14.43
C MET A 109 -20.47 -36.63 15.65
N GLY A 110 -20.72 -37.94 15.72
CA GLY A 110 -21.48 -38.55 16.81
C GLY A 110 -21.58 -40.07 16.70
N PRO A 111 -22.18 -40.73 17.70
CA PRO A 111 -22.25 -42.18 17.75
C PRO A 111 -23.25 -42.76 16.73
N GLY A 112 -22.97 -43.97 16.27
CA GLY A 112 -23.81 -44.75 15.37
C GLY A 112 -23.39 -44.66 13.90
N SER A 113 -24.24 -45.17 13.02
CA SER A 113 -24.03 -45.20 11.56
C SER A 113 -25.01 -44.32 10.79
N THR A 114 -25.81 -43.54 11.52
CA THR A 114 -26.80 -42.65 10.92
C THR A 114 -26.17 -41.28 10.70
N PRO A 115 -26.23 -40.72 9.48
CA PRO A 115 -25.77 -39.37 9.20
C PRO A 115 -26.40 -38.36 10.15
N LEU A 116 -25.58 -37.47 10.71
CA LEU A 116 -26.02 -36.43 11.63
C LEU A 116 -26.41 -35.16 10.87
N SER A 117 -27.26 -34.34 11.50
CA SER A 117 -27.53 -33.00 11.00
C SER A 117 -26.29 -32.12 11.17
N VAL A 118 -25.72 -31.68 10.06
CA VAL A 118 -24.61 -30.73 10.02
C VAL A 118 -25.11 -29.29 10.22
N PRO A 119 -24.38 -28.42 10.98
CA PRO A 119 -23.20 -28.71 11.81
C PRO A 119 -23.55 -29.18 13.23
N GLY A 120 -22.71 -30.02 13.86
CA GLY A 120 -22.92 -30.41 15.26
C GLY A 120 -22.00 -31.53 15.79
N LEU A 121 -21.66 -31.49 17.08
CA LEU A 121 -20.81 -32.50 17.72
C LEU A 121 -21.52 -33.11 18.94
N ASP A 122 -21.77 -34.42 18.92
CA ASP A 122 -22.31 -35.14 20.09
C ASP A 122 -21.18 -35.68 20.97
N SER A 123 -20.53 -34.78 21.71
CA SER A 123 -19.43 -35.13 22.61
C SER A 123 -19.85 -36.16 23.67
N SER A 124 -21.12 -36.13 24.10
CA SER A 124 -21.63 -37.01 25.16
C SER A 124 -21.82 -38.45 24.69
N GLY A 125 -22.30 -38.62 23.45
CA GLY A 125 -22.45 -39.91 22.81
C GLY A 125 -21.10 -40.50 22.41
N LEU A 126 -20.19 -39.68 21.89
CA LEU A 126 -18.84 -40.09 21.52
C LEU A 126 -18.00 -40.53 22.72
N ALA A 127 -18.12 -39.83 23.85
CA ALA A 127 -17.43 -40.23 25.09
C ALA A 127 -17.88 -41.61 25.61
N LYS A 128 -19.14 -42.02 25.37
CA LYS A 128 -19.62 -43.36 25.74
C LYS A 128 -19.04 -44.48 24.87
N LEU A 129 -18.51 -44.15 23.71
CA LEU A 129 -17.84 -45.09 22.82
C LEU A 129 -16.31 -45.05 23.00
N ASP A 130 -15.81 -44.31 23.98
CA ASP A 130 -14.38 -43.98 24.10
C ASP A 130 -13.78 -43.47 22.77
N ALA A 131 -14.55 -42.64 22.05
CA ALA A 131 -14.17 -42.23 20.71
C ALA A 131 -13.03 -41.19 20.75
N SER A 132 -11.98 -41.43 19.97
CA SER A 132 -10.85 -40.52 19.76
C SER A 132 -10.67 -40.25 18.27
N ALA A 133 -10.76 -38.97 17.88
CA ALA A 133 -10.73 -38.53 16.49
C ALA A 133 -10.46 -37.04 16.34
N ASN A 134 -10.15 -36.60 15.12
CA ASN A 134 -10.14 -35.17 14.76
C ASN A 134 -11.06 -34.87 13.55
N ALA A 135 -11.21 -33.59 13.24
CA ALA A 135 -11.70 -33.11 11.96
C ALA A 135 -10.69 -32.12 11.41
N ALA A 136 -10.03 -32.45 10.30
CA ALA A 136 -8.84 -31.74 9.86
C ALA A 136 -8.79 -31.58 8.34
N PHE A 137 -8.29 -30.41 7.92
CA PHE A 137 -7.69 -30.29 6.59
C PHE A 137 -6.27 -30.85 6.62
N ASP A 138 -5.93 -31.61 5.59
CA ASP A 138 -4.60 -32.16 5.39
C ASP A 138 -4.01 -31.65 4.06
N ILE A 139 -2.83 -31.01 4.15
CA ILE A 139 -2.21 -30.21 3.09
C ILE A 139 -0.76 -30.65 2.91
N PHE A 140 -0.37 -30.99 1.68
CA PHE A 140 0.99 -31.45 1.37
C PHE A 140 1.80 -30.40 0.60
N ALA A 141 3.07 -30.28 0.99
CA ALA A 141 3.99 -29.32 0.43
C ALA A 141 5.39 -29.90 0.18
N ASP A 142 5.98 -29.52 -0.95
CA ASP A 142 7.33 -29.95 -1.34
C ASP A 142 8.02 -28.94 -2.27
N ARG A 143 9.36 -28.88 -2.26
CA ARG A 143 10.15 -28.08 -3.22
C ARG A 143 9.94 -28.50 -4.67
N ASN A 144 9.59 -29.76 -4.89
CA ASN A 144 9.18 -30.30 -6.18
C ASN A 144 7.66 -30.27 -6.31
N ALA A 145 7.17 -29.56 -7.32
CA ALA A 145 5.73 -29.42 -7.59
C ALA A 145 5.00 -30.74 -7.90
N ALA A 146 5.70 -31.77 -8.38
CA ALA A 146 5.11 -33.09 -8.59
C ALA A 146 4.98 -33.86 -7.27
N SER A 147 6.04 -33.86 -6.45
CA SER A 147 6.03 -34.54 -5.15
C SER A 147 5.07 -33.88 -4.16
N SER A 148 4.82 -32.58 -4.26
CA SER A 148 3.84 -31.89 -3.40
C SER A 148 2.39 -32.35 -3.61
N GLN A 149 2.09 -33.04 -4.71
CA GLN A 149 0.78 -33.60 -5.01
C GLN A 149 0.64 -35.07 -4.55
N ASN A 150 1.68 -35.65 -3.95
CA ASN A 150 1.69 -37.03 -3.49
C ASN A 150 1.89 -37.09 -1.96
N GLU A 151 0.89 -37.63 -1.26
CA GLU A 151 0.81 -37.76 0.20
C GLU A 151 1.94 -38.63 0.80
N THR A 152 2.61 -39.43 -0.04
CA THR A 152 3.71 -40.31 0.39
C THR A 152 5.10 -39.76 0.07
N GLU A 153 5.22 -38.81 -0.86
CA GLU A 153 6.50 -38.25 -1.31
C GLU A 153 6.81 -36.86 -0.72
N ALA A 154 5.79 -36.09 -0.35
CA ALA A 154 5.98 -34.71 0.09
C ALA A 154 6.85 -34.59 1.36
N GLU A 155 7.83 -33.66 1.35
CA GLU A 155 8.73 -33.41 2.49
C GLU A 155 8.02 -32.80 3.71
N THR A 156 6.86 -32.17 3.51
CA THR A 156 6.11 -31.46 4.55
C THR A 156 4.62 -31.73 4.46
N GLU A 157 4.02 -31.97 5.62
CA GLU A 157 2.59 -32.11 5.85
C GLU A 157 2.12 -30.95 6.76
N ILE A 158 1.03 -30.30 6.39
CA ILE A 158 0.45 -29.16 7.11
C ILE A 158 -1.01 -29.48 7.40
N MET A 159 -1.31 -29.70 8.67
CA MET A 159 -2.66 -30.02 9.11
C MET A 159 -3.33 -28.78 9.71
N VAL A 160 -4.63 -28.61 9.47
CA VAL A 160 -5.47 -27.59 10.13
C VAL A 160 -6.65 -28.28 10.79
N TRP A 161 -6.53 -28.52 12.10
CA TRP A 161 -7.55 -29.20 12.89
C TRP A 161 -8.63 -28.20 13.31
N LEU A 162 -9.86 -28.44 12.85
CA LEU A 162 -11.04 -27.67 13.24
C LEU A 162 -11.69 -28.19 14.52
N GLY A 163 -11.48 -29.46 14.84
CA GLY A 163 -11.93 -30.01 16.12
C GLY A 163 -11.28 -31.35 16.43
N ARG A 164 -11.38 -31.72 17.70
CA ARG A 164 -10.92 -33.00 18.25
C ARG A 164 -11.93 -33.59 19.22
N VAL A 165 -11.90 -34.91 19.34
CA VAL A 165 -12.75 -35.72 20.21
C VAL A 165 -11.84 -36.68 20.97
N GLY A 166 -12.13 -36.90 22.26
CA GLY A 166 -11.35 -37.79 23.10
C GLY A 166 -9.95 -37.24 23.35
N TYR A 167 -8.95 -38.11 23.21
CA TYR A 167 -7.54 -37.87 23.49
C TYR A 167 -6.70 -37.74 22.21
N ALA A 168 -7.32 -37.37 21.08
CA ALA A 168 -6.59 -37.11 19.83
C ALA A 168 -5.70 -35.87 20.00
N GLU A 169 -4.41 -36.04 19.74
CA GLU A 169 -3.39 -35.02 19.91
C GLU A 169 -2.56 -34.84 18.63
N PRO A 170 -2.21 -33.59 18.27
CA PRO A 170 -1.36 -33.36 17.12
C PRO A 170 0.07 -33.83 17.40
N LEU A 171 0.80 -34.19 16.35
CA LEU A 171 2.19 -34.60 16.51
C LEU A 171 3.03 -33.45 17.11
N GLY A 172 3.75 -33.76 18.18
CA GLY A 172 4.53 -32.77 18.94
C GLY A 172 3.74 -32.01 20.01
N TYR A 173 2.52 -32.43 20.31
CA TYR A 173 1.78 -31.97 21.48
C TYR A 173 2.49 -32.42 22.77
N ASP A 174 2.64 -31.49 23.72
CA ASP A 174 3.15 -31.73 25.06
C ASP A 174 2.18 -31.07 26.05
N ASP A 175 1.86 -31.75 27.14
CA ASP A 175 0.71 -31.51 28.05
C ASP A 175 0.85 -30.19 28.89
N GLY A 176 1.73 -29.27 28.46
CA GLY A 176 2.20 -28.10 29.20
C GLY A 176 2.30 -26.79 28.41
N ASP A 177 1.34 -26.48 27.52
CA ASP A 177 1.24 -25.22 26.74
C ASP A 177 2.40 -24.97 25.73
N ALA A 178 3.13 -26.01 25.34
CA ALA A 178 4.25 -25.88 24.40
C ALA A 178 3.78 -25.86 22.93
N PHE A 179 3.22 -24.74 22.47
CA PHE A 179 2.98 -24.48 21.05
C PHE A 179 4.04 -23.52 20.50
N LEU A 180 4.40 -23.66 19.22
CA LEU A 180 5.36 -22.79 18.53
C LEU A 180 4.81 -21.38 18.29
N ALA A 181 3.51 -21.30 17.99
CA ALA A 181 2.87 -20.05 17.61
C ALA A 181 1.36 -20.10 17.84
N LYS A 182 0.78 -18.92 17.98
CA LYS A 182 -0.68 -18.72 17.99
C LYS A 182 -1.06 -17.76 16.87
N VAL A 183 -1.97 -18.16 16.01
CA VAL A 183 -2.42 -17.37 14.84
C VAL A 183 -3.94 -17.48 14.71
N THR A 184 -4.60 -16.33 14.56
CA THR A 184 -6.05 -16.28 14.31
C THR A 184 -6.34 -16.31 12.81
N ALA A 185 -7.22 -17.20 12.36
CA ALA A 185 -7.77 -17.23 11.00
C ALA A 185 -9.31 -17.16 11.05
N GLY A 186 -9.88 -16.12 10.45
CA GLY A 186 -11.31 -15.82 10.60
C GLY A 186 -11.66 -15.38 12.03
N HIS A 187 -12.44 -16.19 12.74
CA HIS A 187 -12.78 -16.00 14.15
C HIS A 187 -12.19 -17.08 15.07
N THR A 188 -11.47 -18.05 14.49
CA THR A 188 -10.89 -19.18 15.20
C THR A 188 -9.42 -18.92 15.47
N GLU A 189 -9.00 -19.21 16.69
CA GLU A 189 -7.60 -19.14 17.11
C GLU A 189 -6.96 -20.52 16.99
N PHE A 190 -5.79 -20.58 16.34
CA PHE A 190 -5.05 -21.81 16.12
C PHE A 190 -3.71 -21.77 16.85
N THR A 191 -3.32 -22.91 17.42
CA THR A 191 -1.99 -23.14 18.01
C THR A 191 -1.18 -24.05 17.09
N LEU A 192 0.09 -23.70 16.85
CA LEU A 192 1.00 -24.46 15.99
C LEU A 192 1.79 -25.48 16.80
N HIS A 193 1.70 -26.74 16.38
CA HIS A 193 2.47 -27.86 16.88
C HIS A 193 3.36 -28.40 15.76
N LYS A 194 4.53 -28.92 16.12
CA LYS A 194 5.48 -29.50 15.16
C LYS A 194 5.90 -30.88 15.63
N GLY A 195 5.75 -31.86 14.76
CA GLY A 195 6.28 -33.20 14.97
C GLY A 195 6.82 -33.82 13.69
N THR A 196 7.09 -35.10 13.76
CA THR A 196 7.54 -35.92 12.63
C THR A 196 6.71 -37.19 12.61
N ASN A 197 6.11 -37.52 11.46
CA ASN A 197 5.32 -38.74 11.34
C ASN A 197 6.24 -39.98 11.19
N GLN A 198 5.65 -41.18 11.15
CA GLN A 198 6.40 -42.44 11.06
C GLN A 198 7.29 -42.55 9.80
N ARG A 199 7.05 -41.73 8.78
CA ARG A 199 7.82 -41.69 7.53
C ARG A 199 9.00 -40.72 7.58
N GLY A 200 9.17 -39.95 8.64
CA GLY A 200 10.20 -38.92 8.75
C GLY A 200 9.81 -37.57 8.13
N THR A 201 8.56 -37.41 7.69
CA THR A 201 8.02 -36.14 7.15
C THR A 201 7.78 -35.15 8.28
N ASN A 202 8.11 -33.88 8.06
CA ASN A 202 7.79 -32.82 9.03
C ASN A 202 6.30 -32.52 9.00
N VAL A 203 5.63 -32.61 10.15
CA VAL A 203 4.21 -32.33 10.29
C VAL A 203 4.01 -31.06 11.11
N TYR A 204 3.33 -30.08 10.52
CA TYR A 204 2.95 -28.83 11.16
C TYR A 204 1.44 -28.79 11.35
N THR A 205 0.98 -28.87 12.60
CA THR A 205 -0.46 -28.86 12.88
C THR A 205 -0.89 -27.54 13.49
N TRP A 206 -1.83 -26.86 12.82
CA TRP A 206 -2.59 -25.75 13.39
C TRP A 206 -3.86 -26.30 14.04
N ALA A 207 -3.89 -26.36 15.37
CA ALA A 207 -5.03 -26.88 16.12
C ALA A 207 -5.90 -25.76 16.68
N ALA A 208 -7.20 -25.77 16.35
CA ALA A 208 -8.17 -24.84 16.91
C ALA A 208 -8.31 -25.03 18.42
N GLU A 209 -8.39 -23.93 19.18
CA GLU A 209 -8.56 -23.99 20.64
C GLU A 209 -9.91 -24.56 21.08
N SER A 210 -10.91 -24.47 20.21
CA SER A 210 -12.26 -25.00 20.42
C SER A 210 -12.79 -25.66 19.15
N ASN A 211 -13.67 -26.64 19.30
CA ASN A 211 -14.24 -27.36 18.16
C ASN A 211 -15.16 -26.48 17.30
N GLU A 212 -14.77 -26.28 16.05
CA GLU A 212 -15.46 -25.48 15.04
C GLU A 212 -16.20 -26.38 14.03
N THR A 213 -17.45 -26.72 14.32
CA THR A 213 -18.29 -27.58 13.45
C THR A 213 -18.78 -26.86 12.19
N SER A 214 -18.64 -25.53 12.11
CA SER A 214 -18.91 -24.73 10.91
C SER A 214 -17.79 -23.72 10.71
N PHE A 215 -16.93 -23.95 9.74
CA PHE A 215 -15.75 -23.13 9.49
C PHE A 215 -15.82 -22.52 8.09
N ALA A 216 -15.58 -21.21 7.98
CA ALA A 216 -15.42 -20.51 6.72
C ALA A 216 -14.43 -19.36 6.92
N ALA A 217 -13.18 -19.54 6.49
CA ALA A 217 -12.14 -18.55 6.70
C ALA A 217 -11.07 -18.55 5.60
N GLU A 218 -10.36 -17.44 5.52
CA GLU A 218 -9.14 -17.29 4.73
C GLU A 218 -7.97 -17.70 5.63
N ILE A 219 -7.31 -18.82 5.30
CA ILE A 219 -6.29 -19.48 6.12
C ILE A 219 -4.86 -19.20 5.67
N SER A 220 -4.64 -18.34 4.67
CA SER A 220 -3.28 -17.95 4.26
C SER A 220 -2.42 -17.48 5.42
N PRO A 221 -2.89 -16.82 6.49
CA PRO A 221 -2.05 -16.50 7.64
C PRO A 221 -1.35 -17.70 8.28
N LEU A 222 -2.01 -18.85 8.34
CA LEU A 222 -1.45 -20.09 8.92
C LEU A 222 -0.30 -20.61 8.04
N ILE A 223 -0.55 -20.71 6.73
CA ILE A 223 0.45 -21.09 5.73
C ILE A 223 1.58 -20.05 5.67
N GLN A 224 1.22 -18.77 5.83
CA GLN A 224 2.14 -17.66 5.74
C GLN A 224 3.09 -17.57 6.95
N TYR A 225 2.64 -18.02 8.11
CA TYR A 225 3.51 -18.11 9.27
C TYR A 225 4.63 -19.15 9.05
N LEU A 226 4.30 -20.31 8.49
CA LEU A 226 5.25 -21.43 8.29
C LEU A 226 6.42 -21.05 7.37
N TRP A 227 6.16 -20.37 6.25
CA TRP A 227 7.27 -19.91 5.38
C TRP A 227 8.03 -18.69 5.91
N TRP A 228 7.36 -17.72 6.56
CA TRP A 228 8.06 -16.54 7.10
C TRP A 228 9.02 -16.86 8.23
N THR A 229 8.68 -17.86 9.04
CA THR A 229 9.53 -18.33 10.14
C THR A 229 10.62 -19.30 9.67
N GLY A 230 10.64 -19.66 8.38
CA GLY A 230 11.58 -20.61 7.81
C GLY A 230 11.32 -22.07 8.21
N LEU A 231 10.15 -22.36 8.80
CA LEU A 231 9.71 -23.73 9.10
C LEU A 231 9.43 -24.53 7.82
N VAL A 232 8.96 -23.86 6.78
CA VAL A 232 8.81 -24.39 5.42
C VAL A 232 9.55 -23.51 4.44
N SER A 233 10.24 -24.09 3.46
CA SER A 233 11.01 -23.32 2.48
C SER A 233 10.10 -22.44 1.62
N ALA A 234 10.49 -21.19 1.37
CA ALA A 234 9.75 -20.27 0.50
C ALA A 234 9.62 -20.76 -0.96
N GLY A 235 10.49 -21.69 -1.38
CA GLY A 235 10.46 -22.34 -2.69
C GLY A 235 9.56 -23.59 -2.77
N SER A 236 8.87 -23.94 -1.68
CA SER A 236 7.97 -25.10 -1.66
C SER A 236 6.66 -24.80 -2.39
N TYR A 237 6.10 -25.83 -3.01
CA TYR A 237 4.80 -25.84 -3.66
C TYR A 237 3.79 -26.51 -2.74
N LEU A 238 2.63 -25.90 -2.56
CA LEU A 238 1.44 -26.53 -2.00
C LEU A 238 0.76 -27.31 -3.14
N GLY A 239 0.64 -28.62 -3.02
CA GLY A 239 0.16 -29.48 -4.11
C GLY A 239 -1.18 -30.16 -3.87
N LEU A 240 -1.45 -30.60 -2.64
CA LEU A 240 -2.68 -31.32 -2.30
C LEU A 240 -3.38 -30.69 -1.12
N ILE A 241 -4.72 -30.65 -1.17
CA ILE A 241 -5.58 -30.24 -0.05
C ILE A 241 -6.70 -31.27 0.06
N SER A 242 -6.94 -31.75 1.28
CA SER A 242 -8.05 -32.63 1.60
C SER A 242 -8.72 -32.24 2.92
N PHE A 243 -9.96 -32.69 3.13
CA PHE A 243 -10.68 -32.51 4.39
C PHE A 243 -11.39 -33.79 4.81
N GLY A 244 -11.20 -34.19 6.08
CA GLY A 244 -11.71 -35.44 6.60
C GLY A 244 -11.59 -35.55 8.12
N THR A 245 -11.62 -36.79 8.61
CA THR A 245 -11.49 -37.12 10.03
C THR A 245 -10.46 -38.23 10.20
N GLU A 246 -9.48 -38.04 11.07
CA GLU A 246 -8.60 -39.13 11.50
C GLU A 246 -9.30 -39.91 12.63
N GLY A 247 -9.53 -41.20 12.42
CA GLY A 247 -10.11 -42.10 13.41
C GLY A 247 -9.02 -42.86 14.15
N TYR A 248 -8.91 -42.64 15.46
CA TYR A 248 -7.95 -43.32 16.34
C TYR A 248 -8.62 -44.48 17.08
N HIS A 249 -9.75 -44.24 17.74
CA HIS A 249 -10.40 -45.27 18.55
C HIS A 249 -11.90 -45.03 18.68
N ALA A 250 -12.68 -46.10 18.75
CA ALA A 250 -14.06 -46.14 19.21
C ALA A 250 -14.53 -47.61 19.41
N GLU A 251 -15.14 -47.90 20.56
CA GLU A 251 -15.74 -49.22 20.85
C GLU A 251 -16.98 -49.52 19.98
N GLY A 252 -17.59 -48.48 19.41
CA GLY A 252 -18.75 -48.57 18.53
C GLY A 252 -18.60 -47.71 17.28
N ASN A 253 -19.63 -47.73 16.43
CA ASN A 253 -19.60 -46.99 15.16
C ASN A 253 -19.62 -45.48 15.42
N VAL A 254 -18.80 -44.75 14.69
CA VAL A 254 -18.79 -43.28 14.65
C VAL A 254 -19.22 -42.81 13.27
N SER A 255 -20.14 -41.85 13.23
CA SER A 255 -20.55 -41.18 11.99
C SER A 255 -19.93 -39.79 11.93
N PHE A 256 -19.35 -39.45 10.78
CA PHE A 256 -18.81 -38.13 10.45
C PHE A 256 -19.47 -37.61 9.17
N ALA A 257 -20.33 -36.61 9.29
CA ALA A 257 -21.10 -36.05 8.18
C ALA A 257 -20.50 -34.71 7.78
N VAL A 258 -20.32 -34.47 6.47
CA VAL A 258 -19.74 -33.23 5.94
C VAL A 258 -20.61 -32.65 4.84
N SER A 259 -20.87 -31.35 4.91
CA SER A 259 -21.65 -30.61 3.92
C SER A 259 -21.13 -29.19 3.72
N ASN A 260 -21.61 -28.52 2.67
CA ASN A 260 -21.28 -27.13 2.39
C ASN A 260 -19.76 -26.87 2.35
N TYR A 261 -19.00 -27.87 1.90
CA TYR A 261 -17.57 -27.74 1.68
C TYR A 261 -17.31 -27.19 0.29
N HIS A 262 -16.41 -26.23 0.21
CA HIS A 262 -15.93 -25.66 -1.04
C HIS A 262 -14.41 -25.65 -1.00
N GLY A 263 -13.80 -26.31 -1.99
CA GLY A 263 -12.38 -26.14 -2.32
C GLY A 263 -12.14 -24.76 -2.95
N PRO A 264 -10.88 -24.40 -3.28
CA PRO A 264 -10.48 -23.01 -3.56
C PRO A 264 -11.01 -22.39 -4.88
N VAL A 265 -12.32 -22.37 -5.11
CA VAL A 265 -12.96 -21.69 -6.25
C VAL A 265 -12.71 -20.18 -6.16
N ARG A 266 -11.75 -19.71 -6.97
CA ARG A 266 -11.35 -18.31 -7.24
C ARG A 266 -10.53 -17.65 -6.13
N GLY A 267 -9.30 -18.12 -5.93
CA GLY A 267 -8.45 -17.58 -4.84
C GLY A 267 -6.96 -17.37 -5.07
N ILE A 268 -6.27 -18.06 -5.99
CA ILE A 268 -4.84 -17.79 -6.25
C ILE A 268 -4.72 -16.61 -7.22
N VAL A 269 -5.13 -15.43 -6.75
CA VAL A 269 -5.06 -14.18 -7.50
C VAL A 269 -4.04 -13.28 -6.83
N ALA A 270 -2.84 -13.16 -7.41
CA ALA A 270 -1.77 -12.25 -6.98
C ALA A 270 -2.30 -10.86 -6.55
N ARG A 271 -2.62 -10.73 -5.26
CA ARG A 271 -3.04 -9.51 -4.56
C ARG A 271 -2.65 -9.67 -3.09
N TYR A 272 -1.52 -9.09 -2.71
CA TYR A 272 -1.11 -9.04 -1.31
C TYR A 272 -1.99 -8.08 -0.50
N GLY A 273 -2.62 -8.58 0.56
CA GLY A 273 -3.28 -7.78 1.58
C GLY A 273 -3.66 -8.63 2.79
N LEU A 274 -2.88 -8.57 3.87
CA LEU A 274 -3.26 -9.13 5.17
C LEU A 274 -4.32 -8.21 5.79
N LYS A 275 -5.54 -8.72 5.97
CA LYS A 275 -6.59 -7.98 6.71
C LYS A 275 -7.02 -8.64 8.02
N ASN A 276 -6.63 -9.87 8.33
CA ASN A 276 -7.22 -10.60 9.47
C ASN A 276 -6.21 -11.48 10.23
N VAL A 277 -5.13 -10.92 10.78
CA VAL A 277 -4.36 -11.57 11.86
C VAL A 277 -4.48 -10.68 13.09
N ARG A 278 -5.18 -11.15 14.13
CA ARG A 278 -5.53 -10.32 15.30
C ARG A 278 -4.52 -10.37 16.44
N SER A 279 -3.61 -11.34 16.47
CA SER A 279 -2.51 -11.40 17.44
C SER A 279 -1.56 -12.54 17.07
N ILE A 280 -0.27 -12.34 17.32
CA ILE A 280 0.74 -13.40 17.34
C ILE A 280 1.39 -13.32 18.72
N SER A 281 1.34 -14.39 19.49
CA SER A 281 2.05 -14.52 20.77
C SER A 281 2.83 -15.83 20.79
N ALA A 282 4.09 -15.78 21.19
CA ALA A 282 4.93 -16.96 21.42
C ALA A 282 4.94 -17.30 22.92
N SER A 283 4.93 -18.59 23.28
CA SER A 283 5.10 -19.00 24.68
C SER A 283 6.58 -18.91 25.07
N SER A 284 6.86 -18.34 26.24
CA SER A 284 8.22 -18.13 26.73
C SER A 284 8.70 -19.34 27.53
N ARG A 285 9.50 -20.23 26.93
CA ARG A 285 10.49 -21.02 27.69
C ARG A 285 11.83 -21.08 26.97
N SER A 286 12.79 -20.43 27.62
CA SER A 286 14.22 -20.65 27.45
C SER A 286 14.58 -22.08 27.84
N GLY A 287 14.98 -22.89 26.87
CA GLY A 287 15.70 -24.14 27.08
C GLY A 287 17.09 -24.02 26.51
N LYS A 288 18.10 -23.89 27.38
CA LYS A 288 19.50 -24.13 27.05
C LYS A 288 19.59 -25.58 26.55
N ASP A 289 19.77 -25.77 25.24
CA ASP A 289 20.40 -26.95 24.62
C ASP A 289 20.36 -26.79 23.09
N SER A 290 21.17 -25.87 22.56
CA SER A 290 21.51 -25.79 21.13
C SER A 290 22.87 -25.10 20.93
N ALA A 291 23.77 -25.29 21.89
CA ALA A 291 25.15 -24.84 21.80
C ALA A 291 26.08 -26.06 21.84
N ASP A 292 25.89 -27.02 20.93
CA ASP A 292 26.89 -28.08 20.68
C ASP A 292 26.64 -28.87 19.37
N ILE A 293 26.33 -28.18 18.26
CA ILE A 293 26.48 -28.78 16.92
C ILE A 293 26.97 -27.71 15.95
N LEU A 294 28.16 -27.16 16.18
CA LEU A 294 28.90 -26.37 15.16
C LEU A 294 30.41 -26.33 15.47
N THR A 295 30.99 -27.47 15.85
CA THR A 295 32.44 -27.67 15.90
C THR A 295 32.82 -28.92 15.10
N ARG A 296 32.77 -28.81 13.78
CA ARG A 296 33.51 -29.72 12.89
C ARG A 296 34.51 -28.94 12.05
N LYS A 297 35.78 -29.01 12.48
CA LYS A 297 36.97 -28.86 11.64
C LYS A 297 36.79 -29.60 10.31
N LYS A 298 37.19 -28.99 9.20
CA LYS A 298 37.78 -29.63 8.00
C LYS A 298 38.51 -28.55 7.19
N THR A 299 39.83 -28.42 7.36
CA THR A 299 40.90 -28.88 6.43
C THR A 299 40.82 -28.35 4.99
N PRO A 300 41.93 -27.79 4.45
CA PRO A 300 41.99 -27.24 3.09
C PRO A 300 42.17 -28.36 2.06
N LEU A 301 41.56 -28.19 0.88
CA LEU A 301 41.82 -29.04 -0.29
C LEU A 301 42.93 -28.44 -1.17
N PRO A 302 43.82 -29.27 -1.76
CA PRO A 302 44.99 -28.85 -2.54
C PRO A 302 44.66 -28.57 -4.03
N PRO A 303 45.60 -28.00 -4.81
CA PRO A 303 45.35 -27.56 -6.18
C PRO A 303 45.57 -28.70 -7.18
N GLN A 304 44.86 -28.67 -8.31
CA GLN A 304 45.25 -29.45 -9.50
C GLN A 304 45.17 -28.60 -10.77
N GLU A 305 46.31 -28.60 -11.46
CA GLU A 305 46.56 -28.11 -12.81
C GLU A 305 46.00 -29.09 -13.87
N GLY A 306 45.69 -28.57 -15.06
CA GLY A 306 46.33 -29.08 -16.29
C GLY A 306 45.59 -30.01 -17.26
N ILE A 307 45.18 -29.41 -18.39
CA ILE A 307 45.39 -29.79 -19.82
C ILE A 307 44.58 -30.94 -20.51
N MET A 308 44.12 -30.59 -21.73
CA MET A 308 43.85 -31.34 -22.98
C MET A 308 42.36 -31.64 -23.31
N ASN A 309 41.72 -30.91 -24.25
CA ASN A 309 41.74 -30.93 -25.74
C ASN A 309 41.07 -32.15 -26.40
N GLU A 310 39.96 -31.90 -27.11
CA GLU A 310 39.56 -32.39 -28.46
C GLU A 310 38.15 -31.86 -28.77
N LYS A 311 38.00 -30.78 -29.57
CA LYS A 311 37.75 -30.75 -31.03
C LYS A 311 36.62 -31.65 -31.54
N ALA A 312 35.56 -31.03 -32.06
CA ALA A 312 35.02 -31.35 -33.38
C ALA A 312 34.19 -30.16 -33.93
N ASP A 313 34.66 -29.67 -35.07
CA ASP A 313 34.17 -28.55 -35.88
C ASP A 313 32.78 -28.79 -36.49
N CYS A 314 32.12 -27.69 -36.89
CA CYS A 314 31.53 -27.51 -38.23
C CYS A 314 31.05 -26.04 -38.44
N LEU A 315 31.93 -25.23 -39.05
CA LEU A 315 31.62 -24.07 -39.93
C LEU A 315 31.56 -24.58 -41.40
N PRO A 316 31.37 -23.79 -42.49
CA PRO A 316 31.33 -22.32 -42.69
C PRO A 316 30.13 -21.90 -43.60
N SER A 317 29.94 -20.71 -44.17
CA SER A 317 30.78 -19.60 -44.69
C SER A 317 29.87 -18.34 -44.77
N SER A 318 30.25 -17.10 -45.02
CA SER A 318 31.33 -16.36 -45.70
C SER A 318 30.81 -14.90 -45.65
N ASP A 319 31.55 -13.80 -45.62
CA ASP A 319 32.96 -13.47 -45.80
C ASP A 319 33.13 -12.03 -45.27
N GLU A 320 34.34 -11.77 -44.75
CA GLU A 320 35.22 -10.59 -44.98
C GLU A 320 34.70 -9.16 -44.72
N ASP A 321 35.46 -8.22 -44.20
CA ASP A 321 36.78 -8.15 -43.54
C ASP A 321 36.88 -6.70 -43.02
N VAL A 322 37.30 -6.46 -41.76
CA VAL A 322 38.65 -5.95 -41.39
C VAL A 322 38.83 -4.49 -41.87
N GLU A 323 39.09 -3.49 -41.02
CA GLU A 323 40.36 -3.39 -40.31
C GLU A 323 40.51 -2.17 -39.35
N ARG A 324 41.15 -2.43 -38.18
CA ARG A 324 42.08 -1.62 -37.32
C ARG A 324 41.65 -0.22 -36.83
N GLY A 325 41.92 0.21 -35.58
CA GLY A 325 42.65 -0.38 -34.45
C GLY A 325 42.98 0.66 -33.35
N HIS A 326 43.37 0.13 -32.19
CA HIS A 326 44.27 0.67 -31.14
C HIS A 326 43.85 1.83 -30.19
N ALA A 327 43.76 1.44 -28.91
CA ALA A 327 44.46 1.95 -27.71
C ALA A 327 44.22 3.39 -27.16
N ALA A 328 43.85 3.44 -25.87
CA ALA A 328 43.94 4.58 -24.93
C ALA A 328 45.42 4.89 -24.55
N PRO A 329 45.83 5.92 -23.73
CA PRO A 329 45.06 6.75 -22.77
C PRO A 329 45.52 8.25 -22.56
N VAL A 330 44.93 8.94 -21.57
CA VAL A 330 45.49 10.02 -20.69
C VAL A 330 45.22 11.55 -20.97
N ALA A 331 44.64 12.19 -19.93
CA ALA A 331 44.80 13.54 -19.32
C ALA A 331 44.42 14.90 -19.99
N LEU A 332 43.57 15.63 -19.24
CA LEU A 332 43.59 17.04 -18.78
C LEU A 332 44.03 18.23 -19.67
N ALA A 333 43.12 19.23 -19.68
CA ALA A 333 43.34 20.69 -19.49
C ALA A 333 43.02 21.64 -20.68
N ALA A 334 42.01 22.49 -20.41
CA ALA A 334 41.80 23.91 -20.74
C ALA A 334 42.10 24.50 -22.15
N ALA A 335 41.02 25.05 -22.75
CA ALA A 335 40.78 26.23 -23.63
C ALA A 335 41.96 27.12 -24.12
N PRO A 336 41.82 28.04 -25.12
CA PRO A 336 40.62 28.51 -25.87
C PRO A 336 40.83 28.76 -27.40
N GLU A 337 39.79 28.73 -28.25
CA GLU A 337 39.80 29.43 -29.56
C GLU A 337 38.40 29.99 -29.89
N LYS A 338 38.19 31.31 -29.81
CA LYS A 338 38.35 32.34 -30.86
C LYS A 338 37.38 32.19 -32.02
N GLY A 339 36.46 33.17 -32.09
CA GLY A 339 35.43 33.26 -33.09
C GLY A 339 35.88 33.77 -34.45
N THR A 340 34.98 33.57 -35.41
CA THR A 340 34.92 34.30 -36.67
C THR A 340 33.50 34.84 -36.82
N ALA A 341 33.42 36.16 -36.92
CA ALA A 341 32.20 36.89 -37.24
C ALA A 341 32.09 37.06 -38.76
N ALA A 342 30.95 36.69 -39.34
CA ALA A 342 30.32 37.24 -40.54
C ALA A 342 29.04 36.40 -40.80
N ALA A 343 27.85 36.92 -41.12
CA ALA A 343 27.50 38.21 -41.67
C ALA A 343 26.08 38.60 -41.23
N ALA A 344 25.90 39.89 -40.96
CA ALA A 344 24.59 40.52 -41.03
C ALA A 344 24.12 40.50 -42.50
N GLY A 345 23.07 39.71 -42.77
CA GLY A 345 22.38 39.66 -44.05
C GLY A 345 20.91 39.40 -43.78
N GLY A 346 20.10 40.46 -43.83
CA GLY A 346 18.69 40.39 -43.52
C GLY A 346 17.91 39.51 -44.50
N PHE A 347 17.13 38.58 -43.96
CA PHE A 347 15.77 38.30 -44.41
C PHE A 347 14.95 37.89 -43.17
N LYS A 348 14.26 38.86 -42.57
CA LYS A 348 13.09 38.58 -41.72
C LYS A 348 12.08 37.85 -42.60
N LYS A 349 12.10 36.52 -42.62
CA LYS A 349 10.91 35.77 -43.03
C LYS A 349 9.85 36.05 -41.98
N SER A 350 8.90 36.90 -42.35
CA SER A 350 7.60 37.02 -41.69
C SER A 350 6.98 35.62 -41.67
N GLY A 351 7.30 34.84 -40.64
CA GLY A 351 6.59 33.61 -40.34
C GLY A 351 5.14 34.03 -40.16
N ASN A 352 4.28 33.54 -41.06
CA ASN A 352 2.85 33.73 -41.07
C ASN A 352 2.32 33.76 -39.62
N LEU A 353 1.53 34.76 -39.22
CA LEU A 353 1.07 34.93 -37.83
C LEU A 353 0.51 33.60 -37.29
N LEU A 354 -0.22 32.88 -38.13
CA LEU A 354 -0.75 31.54 -37.87
C LEU A 354 0.33 30.50 -37.55
N ARG A 355 1.46 30.52 -38.26
CA ARG A 355 2.61 29.63 -37.99
C ARG A 355 3.26 29.98 -36.66
N ARG A 356 3.44 31.26 -36.34
CA ARG A 356 3.98 31.68 -35.02
C ARG A 356 3.04 31.32 -33.88
N SER A 357 1.74 31.54 -34.05
CA SER A 357 0.71 31.15 -33.08
C SER A 357 0.62 29.64 -32.92
N TYR A 358 0.71 28.87 -34.01
CA TYR A 358 0.76 27.41 -33.98
C TYR A 358 2.03 26.89 -33.29
N GLU A 359 3.20 27.44 -33.62
CA GLU A 359 4.46 27.09 -32.97
C GLU A 359 4.45 27.45 -31.48
N ALA A 360 3.89 28.60 -31.09
CA ALA A 360 3.70 28.97 -29.69
C ALA A 360 2.74 28.01 -28.96
N LEU A 361 1.57 27.73 -29.53
CA LEU A 361 0.59 26.80 -28.98
C LEU A 361 1.18 25.40 -28.81
N ARG A 362 1.96 24.95 -29.80
CA ARG A 362 2.66 23.67 -29.75
C ARG A 362 3.74 23.66 -28.67
N ARG A 363 4.55 24.72 -28.54
CA ARG A 363 5.56 24.82 -27.47
C ARG A 363 4.93 24.76 -26.07
N THR A 364 3.77 25.39 -25.89
CA THR A 364 3.08 25.41 -24.59
C THR A 364 2.39 24.07 -24.27
N TYR A 365 1.69 23.45 -25.23
CA TYR A 365 0.84 22.28 -24.94
C TYR A 365 1.41 20.94 -25.42
N CYS A 366 2.30 20.92 -26.41
CA CYS A 366 2.86 19.69 -26.97
C CYS A 366 4.37 19.84 -27.25
N PRO A 367 5.18 20.06 -26.19
CA PRO A 367 6.63 20.14 -26.34
C PRO A 367 7.18 18.84 -26.97
N ARG A 368 8.20 18.98 -27.83
CA ARG A 368 8.85 17.89 -28.59
C ARG A 368 10.19 17.44 -28.00
N GLU A 369 10.80 18.26 -27.15
CA GLU A 369 11.98 17.94 -26.37
C GLU A 369 11.60 17.73 -24.91
N GLU A 370 12.19 16.71 -24.28
CA GLU A 370 12.05 16.50 -22.85
C GLU A 370 12.55 17.75 -22.11
N PRO A 371 11.85 18.20 -21.06
CA PRO A 371 12.37 19.30 -20.26
C PRO A 371 13.73 18.90 -19.68
N GLY A 372 14.67 19.84 -19.65
CA GLY A 372 15.96 19.61 -19.01
C GLY A 372 15.76 19.22 -17.54
N LEU A 373 16.45 18.18 -17.09
CA LEU A 373 16.45 17.78 -15.70
C LEU A 373 17.21 18.84 -14.87
N VAL A 374 16.52 19.46 -13.91
CA VAL A 374 17.13 20.39 -12.96
C VAL A 374 17.49 19.63 -11.69
N LEU A 375 18.76 19.27 -11.53
CA LEU A 375 19.24 18.54 -10.37
C LEU A 375 19.20 19.43 -9.10
N PRO A 376 18.67 18.94 -7.97
CA PRO A 376 18.62 19.69 -6.74
C PRO A 376 19.97 19.66 -6.02
N THR A 377 20.27 20.73 -5.29
CA THR A 377 21.35 20.78 -4.30
C THR A 377 20.77 20.84 -2.89
N SER A 378 21.54 20.47 -1.87
CA SER A 378 21.11 20.60 -0.47
C SER A 378 20.69 22.04 -0.13
N PRO A 379 19.72 22.25 0.78
CA PRO A 379 19.33 23.59 1.23
C PRO A 379 20.50 24.40 1.79
N THR A 380 20.54 25.71 1.52
CA THR A 380 21.49 26.65 2.14
C THR A 380 21.14 26.94 3.61
N ASP A 381 22.02 27.61 4.35
CA ASP A 381 21.77 27.96 5.75
C ASP A 381 20.55 28.88 5.91
N ASP A 382 20.36 29.81 4.96
CA ASP A 382 19.16 30.65 4.91
C ASP A 382 17.89 29.84 4.59
N GLU A 383 18.00 28.87 3.68
CA GLU A 383 16.87 28.02 3.30
C GLU A 383 16.47 27.07 4.43
N LYS A 384 17.43 26.57 5.21
CA LYS A 384 17.19 25.73 6.41
C LYS A 384 16.17 26.37 7.34
N LEU A 385 16.30 27.69 7.58
CA LEU A 385 15.47 28.43 8.53
C LEU A 385 14.19 29.02 7.90
N LYS A 386 14.00 28.84 6.59
CA LYS A 386 12.91 29.48 5.81
C LYS A 386 11.51 29.13 6.33
N TYR A 387 11.35 27.97 6.95
CA TYR A 387 10.05 27.46 7.43
C TYR A 387 9.79 27.66 8.92
N LEU A 388 10.70 28.30 9.66
CA LEU A 388 10.50 28.60 11.09
C LEU A 388 9.29 29.51 11.34
N SER A 389 9.18 30.58 10.56
CA SER A 389 8.08 31.55 10.66
C SER A 389 6.91 31.14 9.77
N THR A 390 5.78 30.82 10.40
CA THR A 390 4.60 30.40 9.63
C THR A 390 3.94 31.59 8.92
N ASN A 391 4.06 32.80 9.50
CA ASN A 391 3.34 34.01 9.10
C ASN A 391 1.84 33.75 8.92
N ARG A 392 1.27 32.91 9.78
CA ARG A 392 -0.09 32.38 9.61
C ARG A 392 -1.21 33.38 9.91
N ILE A 393 -0.97 34.40 10.73
CA ILE A 393 -2.02 35.33 11.19
C ILE A 393 -2.69 36.04 10.00
N PRO A 394 -1.96 36.72 9.08
CA PRO A 394 -2.58 37.29 7.89
C PRO A 394 -3.31 36.25 7.05
N LEU A 395 -2.69 35.08 6.84
CA LEU A 395 -3.29 33.99 6.06
C LEU A 395 -4.64 33.54 6.62
N TYR A 396 -4.78 33.45 7.94
CA TYR A 396 -6.04 33.05 8.58
C TYR A 396 -7.06 34.20 8.66
N VAL A 397 -6.64 35.43 8.97
CA VAL A 397 -7.55 36.59 9.04
C VAL A 397 -8.19 36.85 7.68
N PHE A 398 -7.38 36.97 6.62
CA PHE A 398 -7.90 37.13 5.27
C PHE A 398 -8.65 35.88 4.79
N GLY A 399 -8.22 34.69 5.21
CA GLY A 399 -8.88 33.43 4.89
C GLY A 399 -10.30 33.34 5.47
N VAL A 400 -10.46 33.62 6.76
CA VAL A 400 -11.76 33.62 7.45
C VAL A 400 -12.67 34.68 6.85
N PHE A 401 -12.18 35.89 6.61
CA PHE A 401 -12.97 36.94 5.96
C PHE A 401 -13.45 36.48 4.58
N SER A 402 -12.54 35.97 3.73
CA SER A 402 -12.85 35.42 2.42
C SER A 402 -13.90 34.31 2.48
N PHE A 403 -13.72 33.38 3.41
CA PHE A 403 -14.63 32.25 3.59
C PHE A 403 -16.03 32.72 4.00
N LEU A 404 -16.15 33.63 4.96
CA LEU A 404 -17.44 34.12 5.44
C LEU A 404 -18.21 34.86 4.34
N THR A 405 -17.54 35.69 3.54
CA THR A 405 -18.21 36.39 2.43
C THR A 405 -18.67 35.43 1.35
N LEU A 406 -17.82 34.48 0.95
CA LEU A 406 -18.19 33.49 -0.07
C LEU A 406 -19.31 32.57 0.44
N SER A 407 -19.23 32.14 1.70
CA SER A 407 -20.26 31.31 2.35
C SER A 407 -21.61 32.03 2.40
N ALA A 408 -21.63 33.32 2.76
CA ALA A 408 -22.85 34.12 2.73
C ALA A 408 -23.48 34.16 1.32
N GLY A 409 -22.67 34.43 0.29
CA GLY A 409 -23.16 34.42 -1.10
C GLY A 409 -23.70 33.05 -1.55
N MET A 410 -23.02 31.97 -1.18
CA MET A 410 -23.45 30.61 -1.49
C MET A 410 -24.74 30.19 -0.76
N TRP A 411 -24.91 30.59 0.50
CA TRP A 411 -26.15 30.36 1.24
C TRP A 411 -27.31 31.19 0.70
N LEU A 412 -27.09 32.45 0.37
CA LEU A 412 -28.08 33.30 -0.29
C LEU A 412 -28.54 32.68 -1.61
N PHE A 413 -27.62 32.13 -2.41
CA PHE A 413 -27.97 31.35 -3.60
C PHE A 413 -28.80 30.11 -3.24
N ALA A 414 -28.35 29.29 -2.28
CA ALA A 414 -29.04 28.06 -1.90
C ALA A 414 -30.48 28.30 -1.44
N ILE A 415 -30.74 29.33 -0.63
CA ILE A 415 -32.07 29.64 -0.11
C ILE A 415 -32.93 30.45 -1.07
N SER A 416 -32.37 30.90 -2.20
CA SER A 416 -33.05 31.84 -3.09
C SER A 416 -34.30 31.24 -3.76
N ALA A 417 -34.34 29.93 -3.95
CA ALA A 417 -35.48 29.20 -4.48
C ALA A 417 -35.45 27.74 -4.00
N PRO A 418 -36.61 27.07 -3.82
CA PRO A 418 -36.65 25.66 -3.41
C PRO A 418 -35.84 24.72 -4.31
N ILE A 419 -35.78 25.00 -5.61
CA ILE A 419 -34.98 24.22 -6.59
C ILE A 419 -33.47 24.23 -6.30
N PHE A 420 -32.98 25.16 -5.47
CA PHE A 420 -31.55 25.27 -5.14
C PHE A 420 -31.18 24.75 -3.74
N TYR A 421 -32.14 24.25 -2.95
CA TYR A 421 -31.87 23.78 -1.58
C TYR A 421 -30.83 22.66 -1.50
N TRP A 422 -30.76 21.81 -2.53
CA TRP A 422 -29.74 20.75 -2.63
C TRP A 422 -28.31 21.30 -2.59
N TYR A 423 -28.08 22.52 -3.08
CA TYR A 423 -26.77 23.16 -3.07
C TYR A 423 -26.29 23.42 -1.64
N GLY A 424 -27.21 23.64 -0.71
CA GLY A 424 -26.94 23.84 0.71
C GLY A 424 -26.14 22.70 1.36
N VAL A 425 -26.26 21.46 0.86
CA VAL A 425 -25.46 20.32 1.35
C VAL A 425 -23.97 20.53 1.07
N PHE A 426 -23.63 21.02 -0.12
CA PHE A 426 -22.24 21.30 -0.49
C PHE A 426 -21.68 22.49 0.27
N VAL A 427 -22.51 23.52 0.47
CA VAL A 427 -22.14 24.68 1.28
C VAL A 427 -21.87 24.26 2.72
N ALA A 428 -22.77 23.49 3.34
CA ALA A 428 -22.60 22.98 4.69
C ALA A 428 -21.33 22.13 4.83
N PHE A 429 -21.08 21.23 3.87
CA PHE A 429 -19.86 20.43 3.83
C PHE A 429 -18.58 21.29 3.81
N LEU A 430 -18.52 22.28 2.91
CA LEU A 430 -17.38 23.19 2.81
C LEU A 430 -17.20 24.03 4.09
N ASN A 431 -18.30 24.47 4.71
CA ASN A 431 -18.27 25.19 5.98
C ASN A 431 -17.71 24.31 7.11
N ILE A 432 -18.17 23.06 7.24
CA ILE A 432 -17.66 22.11 8.24
C ILE A 432 -16.15 21.90 8.06
N TYR A 433 -15.71 21.66 6.82
CA TYR A 433 -14.29 21.50 6.51
C TYR A 433 -13.48 22.73 6.93
N LEU A 434 -13.89 23.94 6.54
CA LEU A 434 -13.13 25.16 6.83
C LEU A 434 -13.15 25.52 8.31
N ILE A 435 -14.26 25.28 9.03
CA ILE A 435 -14.33 25.44 10.49
C ILE A 435 -13.31 24.51 11.16
N ILE A 436 -13.27 23.24 10.78
CA ILE A 436 -12.29 22.28 11.32
C ILE A 436 -10.86 22.72 10.96
N SER A 437 -10.61 23.09 9.71
CA SER A 437 -9.28 23.50 9.22
C SER A 437 -8.78 24.74 9.97
N TYR A 438 -9.63 25.73 10.19
CA TYR A 438 -9.27 26.94 10.94
C TYR A 438 -9.14 26.65 12.43
N PHE A 439 -9.98 25.80 13.02
CA PHE A 439 -9.83 25.41 14.41
C PHE A 439 -8.49 24.72 14.68
N VAL A 440 -8.12 23.74 13.83
CA VAL A 440 -6.81 23.07 13.90
C VAL A 440 -5.65 24.06 13.70
N GLY A 441 -5.87 25.10 12.89
CA GLY A 441 -4.82 25.99 12.41
C GLY A 441 -4.59 27.32 13.16
N VAL A 442 -5.64 27.92 13.73
CA VAL A 442 -5.63 29.29 14.30
C VAL A 442 -5.05 29.32 15.72
N VAL A 443 -5.23 28.26 16.49
CA VAL A 443 -4.76 28.17 17.90
C VAL A 443 -3.23 27.93 17.98
N GLY A 444 -2.54 27.93 16.84
CA GLY A 444 -1.10 27.76 16.61
C GLY A 444 -0.18 28.80 17.27
N ARG A 445 0.94 28.38 17.90
CA ARG A 445 2.19 29.15 18.04
C ARG A 445 3.19 28.61 17.03
N ASP A 446 4.15 29.44 16.60
CA ASP A 446 5.25 28.96 15.76
C ASP A 446 6.10 27.96 16.54
N TRP A 447 6.84 27.12 15.82
CA TRP A 447 7.69 26.13 16.45
C TRP A 447 8.87 26.83 17.15
N ASP A 448 9.18 26.37 18.35
CA ASP A 448 10.18 27.02 19.21
C ASP A 448 11.58 26.54 18.83
N TYR A 449 12.24 27.32 17.96
CA TYR A 449 13.60 27.06 17.53
C TYR A 449 14.61 27.19 18.68
N THR A 450 14.37 28.06 19.66
CA THR A 450 15.29 28.24 20.79
C THR A 450 15.31 27.00 21.67
N THR A 451 14.13 26.42 21.96
CA THR A 451 14.04 25.13 22.67
C THR A 451 14.75 24.02 21.90
N HIS A 452 14.62 23.98 20.57
CA HIS A 452 15.33 23.00 19.76
C HIS A 452 16.86 23.18 19.82
N GLN A 453 17.36 24.42 19.74
CA GLN A 453 18.79 24.69 19.89
C GLN A 453 19.31 24.28 21.27
N GLN A 454 18.51 24.42 22.33
CA GLN A 454 18.85 23.92 23.66
C GLN A 454 18.94 22.39 23.69
N ILE A 455 18.02 21.68 23.01
CA ILE A 455 18.08 20.22 22.86
C ILE A 455 19.35 19.80 22.11
N VAL A 456 19.70 20.47 21.01
CA VAL A 456 20.94 20.22 20.26
C VAL A 456 22.18 20.39 21.15
N GLN A 457 22.20 21.42 22.01
CA GLN A 457 23.29 21.66 22.96
C GLN A 457 23.33 20.63 24.10
N GLN A 458 22.16 20.19 24.58
CA GLN A 458 22.05 19.23 25.68
C GLN A 458 22.45 17.81 25.27
N TYR A 459 22.24 17.44 24.00
CA TYR A 459 22.57 16.13 23.45
C TYR A 459 23.64 16.25 22.34
N PRO A 460 24.88 16.64 22.70
CA PRO A 460 25.94 16.80 21.71
C PRO A 460 26.26 15.47 21.04
N ILE A 461 26.34 15.48 19.70
CA ILE A 461 26.69 14.32 18.88
C ILE A 461 28.20 14.33 18.62
N ASN A 462 28.92 13.33 19.14
CA ASN A 462 30.33 13.07 18.89
C ASN A 462 30.58 11.55 18.75
N GLU A 463 31.85 11.15 18.57
CA GLU A 463 32.24 9.74 18.40
C GLU A 463 31.71 8.83 19.53
N ASP A 464 31.65 9.31 20.77
CA ASP A 464 31.21 8.52 21.92
C ASP A 464 29.69 8.50 22.06
N THR A 465 29.04 9.66 21.91
CA THR A 465 27.61 9.85 22.20
C THR A 465 26.66 9.56 21.04
N ALA A 466 27.15 9.57 19.80
CA ALA A 466 26.29 9.34 18.64
C ALA A 466 25.70 7.92 18.69
N PRO A 467 24.39 7.72 18.43
CA PRO A 467 23.85 6.39 18.19
C PRO A 467 24.23 5.87 16.80
N THR A 468 24.02 4.57 16.56
CA THR A 468 24.20 4.01 15.22
C THR A 468 23.02 4.38 14.31
N VAL A 469 23.32 4.72 13.05
CA VAL A 469 22.33 5.15 12.06
C VAL A 469 22.52 4.41 10.74
N ASP A 470 21.45 3.76 10.26
CA ASP A 470 21.37 3.22 8.91
C ASP A 470 20.68 4.23 7.97
N VAL A 471 21.26 4.53 6.81
CA VAL A 471 20.63 5.35 5.78
C VAL A 471 20.08 4.45 4.70
N TYR A 472 18.77 4.52 4.44
CA TYR A 472 18.10 3.77 3.38
C TYR A 472 17.83 4.66 2.18
N LEU A 473 18.33 4.22 1.02
CA LEU A 473 18.16 4.86 -0.28
C LEU A 473 17.36 3.92 -1.21
N PRO A 474 16.03 3.83 -1.05
CA PRO A 474 15.18 3.05 -1.96
C PRO A 474 15.16 3.63 -3.37
N CYS A 475 15.40 2.78 -4.35
CA CYS A 475 15.30 3.09 -5.78
C CYS A 475 14.58 1.96 -6.54
N CYS A 476 13.94 2.32 -7.65
CA CYS A 476 13.29 1.43 -8.60
C CYS A 476 13.33 2.07 -10.00
N SER A 477 14.48 1.95 -10.66
CA SER A 477 14.73 2.40 -12.03
C SER A 477 14.78 3.92 -12.26
N GLU A 478 15.16 4.70 -11.24
CA GLU A 478 15.52 6.10 -11.41
C GLU A 478 16.81 6.24 -12.25
N PRO A 479 16.95 7.35 -13.02
CA PRO A 479 18.17 7.66 -13.76
C PRO A 479 19.40 7.71 -12.85
N LEU A 480 20.54 7.20 -13.36
CA LEU A 480 21.82 7.18 -12.62
C LEU A 480 22.26 8.58 -12.20
N GLU A 481 22.04 9.61 -13.03
CA GLU A 481 22.39 11.00 -12.72
C GLU A 481 21.63 11.56 -11.51
N ILE A 482 20.38 11.09 -11.28
CA ILE A 482 19.60 11.47 -10.09
C ILE A 482 20.16 10.76 -8.86
N LEU A 483 20.38 9.45 -8.96
CA LEU A 483 20.94 8.64 -7.87
C LEU A 483 22.32 9.14 -7.44
N GLU A 484 23.21 9.38 -8.41
CA GLU A 484 24.56 9.88 -8.16
C GLU A 484 24.52 11.24 -7.47
N ASN A 485 23.66 12.16 -7.94
CA ASN A 485 23.51 13.47 -7.31
C ASN A 485 23.07 13.35 -5.83
N THR A 486 22.14 12.45 -5.51
CA THR A 486 21.78 12.17 -4.12
C THR A 486 22.96 11.56 -3.34
N TYR A 487 23.69 10.60 -3.91
CA TYR A 487 24.82 9.94 -3.24
C TYR A 487 25.94 10.92 -2.87
N GLN A 488 26.22 11.90 -3.74
CA GLN A 488 27.18 12.99 -3.48
C GLN A 488 26.82 13.87 -2.28
N HIS A 489 25.55 13.90 -1.87
CA HIS A 489 25.09 14.61 -0.69
C HIS A 489 25.02 13.69 0.54
N ILE A 490 24.70 12.41 0.35
CA ILE A 490 24.69 11.41 1.42
C ILE A 490 26.08 11.22 2.03
N VAL A 491 27.15 11.17 1.22
CA VAL A 491 28.53 11.06 1.72
C VAL A 491 28.98 12.25 2.57
N LYS A 492 28.26 13.39 2.50
CA LYS A 492 28.56 14.62 3.25
C LYS A 492 27.81 14.70 4.58
N LEU A 493 26.99 13.71 4.93
CA LEU A 493 26.32 13.67 6.22
C LEU A 493 27.36 13.69 7.35
N ASP A 494 27.24 14.67 8.24
CA ASP A 494 28.13 14.87 9.38
C ASP A 494 27.72 13.93 10.51
N TRP A 495 28.26 12.71 10.46
CA TRP A 495 28.07 11.66 11.45
C TRP A 495 29.36 10.84 11.63
N PRO A 496 29.66 10.33 12.84
CA PRO A 496 30.79 9.42 13.05
C PRO A 496 30.79 8.25 12.06
N ALA A 497 31.89 8.09 11.31
CA ALA A 497 31.98 7.14 10.21
C ALA A 497 31.81 5.67 10.66
N ALA A 498 32.22 5.35 11.90
CA ALA A 498 32.03 4.04 12.49
C ALA A 498 30.56 3.72 12.83
N LYS A 499 29.71 4.75 12.91
CA LYS A 499 28.31 4.67 13.36
C LYS A 499 27.29 5.00 12.26
N LEU A 500 27.75 5.24 11.03
CA LEU A 500 26.90 5.45 9.86
C LEU A 500 27.07 4.31 8.85
N ARG A 501 25.97 3.71 8.42
CA ARG A 501 25.94 2.75 7.32
C ARG A 501 24.92 3.19 6.28
N VAL A 502 25.24 3.04 5.00
CA VAL A 502 24.38 3.49 3.89
C VAL A 502 24.01 2.28 3.04
N TYR A 503 22.71 2.11 2.80
CA TYR A 503 22.12 1.00 2.09
C TYR A 503 21.32 1.50 0.89
N VAL A 504 21.76 1.15 -0.31
CA VAL A 504 21.02 1.31 -1.55
C VAL A 504 20.07 0.12 -1.71
N LEU A 505 18.78 0.39 -1.76
CA LEU A 505 17.74 -0.64 -1.80
C LEU A 505 17.12 -0.66 -3.19
N ASP A 506 17.61 -1.52 -4.09
CA ASP A 506 17.26 -1.47 -5.53
C ASP A 506 16.20 -2.51 -5.92
N ASP A 507 14.96 -2.05 -6.10
CA ASP A 507 13.86 -2.85 -6.62
C ASP A 507 13.94 -3.06 -8.15
N GLY A 508 14.88 -2.41 -8.85
CA GLY A 508 15.12 -2.50 -10.29
C GLY A 508 16.20 -3.49 -10.76
N ASP A 509 17.05 -4.00 -9.85
CA ASP A 509 18.19 -4.91 -10.14
C ASP A 509 19.21 -4.39 -11.18
N GLN A 510 19.49 -3.10 -11.18
CA GLN A 510 20.34 -2.57 -12.23
C GLN A 510 21.81 -2.72 -11.87
N ALA A 511 22.57 -3.45 -12.69
CA ALA A 511 24.01 -3.61 -12.53
C ALA A 511 24.72 -2.25 -12.40
N ALA A 512 24.31 -1.26 -13.19
CA ALA A 512 24.85 0.09 -13.11
C ALA A 512 24.58 0.79 -11.76
N VAL A 513 23.43 0.53 -11.13
CA VAL A 513 23.11 1.07 -9.79
C VAL A 513 23.96 0.38 -8.72
N ARG A 514 24.21 -0.93 -8.87
CA ARG A 514 25.12 -1.68 -7.99
C ARG A 514 26.55 -1.16 -8.08
N ASP A 515 27.04 -0.92 -9.28
CA ASP A 515 28.39 -0.41 -9.51
C ASP A 515 28.54 1.03 -8.98
N LEU A 516 27.52 1.87 -9.17
CA LEU A 516 27.47 3.21 -8.59
C LEU A 516 27.43 3.16 -7.06
N ALA A 517 26.61 2.30 -6.44
CA ALA A 517 26.58 2.16 -4.99
C ALA A 517 27.96 1.79 -4.42
N ARG A 518 28.64 0.84 -5.07
CA ARG A 518 29.99 0.39 -4.69
C ARG A 518 31.04 1.49 -4.83
N SER A 519 30.96 2.34 -5.87
CA SER A 519 31.93 3.43 -6.05
C SER A 519 31.86 4.49 -4.93
N TYR A 520 30.71 4.62 -4.27
CA TYR A 520 30.52 5.48 -3.09
C TYR A 520 30.75 4.74 -1.75
N GLY A 521 31.10 3.45 -1.79
CA GLY A 521 31.27 2.61 -0.59
C GLY A 521 29.96 2.26 0.12
N PHE A 522 28.82 2.35 -0.58
CA PHE A 522 27.50 2.02 -0.03
C PHE A 522 27.20 0.54 -0.17
N GLU A 523 26.47 0.00 0.80
CA GLU A 523 25.99 -1.37 0.75
C GLU A 523 24.80 -1.45 -0.21
N TYR A 524 24.77 -2.48 -1.06
CA TYR A 524 23.75 -2.66 -2.07
C TYR A 524 22.89 -3.88 -1.73
N ILE A 525 21.59 -3.65 -1.53
CA ILE A 525 20.61 -4.68 -1.18
C ILE A 525 19.58 -4.80 -2.30
N VAL A 526 19.36 -6.04 -2.71
CA VAL A 526 18.28 -6.44 -3.61
C VAL A 526 17.51 -7.57 -2.95
N ARG A 527 16.18 -7.50 -2.99
CA ARG A 527 15.31 -8.52 -2.38
C ARG A 527 14.81 -9.55 -3.38
N GLY A 528 14.57 -10.77 -2.90
CA GLY A 528 14.11 -11.88 -3.73
C GLY A 528 12.63 -11.79 -4.12
N ASP A 529 11.81 -11.05 -3.38
CA ASP A 529 10.34 -11.05 -3.47
C ASP A 529 9.76 -9.84 -4.24
N ARG A 530 10.56 -9.16 -5.07
CA ARG A 530 10.12 -8.00 -5.86
C ARG A 530 8.95 -8.39 -6.79
N PRO A 531 7.92 -7.54 -6.98
CA PRO A 531 7.73 -6.19 -6.41
C PRO A 531 6.81 -6.17 -5.19
N ARG A 532 6.77 -7.23 -4.35
CA ARG A 532 5.84 -7.35 -3.20
C ARG A 532 5.86 -6.07 -2.35
N LEU A 533 4.70 -5.44 -2.14
CA LEU A 533 4.54 -4.21 -1.36
C LEU A 533 5.44 -3.02 -1.78
N ARG A 534 6.19 -3.14 -2.89
CA ARG A 534 6.96 -2.06 -3.52
C ARG A 534 7.93 -1.42 -2.50
N LYS A 535 7.99 -0.08 -2.41
CA LYS A 535 8.86 0.64 -1.47
C LYS A 535 8.74 0.11 -0.03
N ALA A 536 7.54 -0.16 0.45
CA ALA A 536 7.34 -0.69 1.80
C ALA A 536 8.00 -2.06 2.00
N GLY A 537 7.82 -2.98 1.04
CA GLY A 537 8.47 -4.29 1.07
C GLY A 537 10.00 -4.18 1.00
N ASN A 538 10.51 -3.24 0.20
CA ASN A 538 11.94 -2.98 0.08
C ASN A 538 12.55 -2.48 1.41
N LEU A 539 11.88 -1.51 2.05
CA LEU A 539 12.28 -1.00 3.36
C LEU A 539 12.22 -2.09 4.44
N ARG A 540 11.19 -2.93 4.46
CA ARG A 540 11.08 -4.05 5.42
C ARG A 540 12.16 -5.11 5.20
N TRP A 541 12.50 -5.39 3.95
CA TRP A 541 13.57 -6.33 3.62
C TRP A 541 14.93 -5.88 4.16
N ALA A 542 15.22 -4.58 4.01
CA ALA A 542 16.40 -3.95 4.58
C ALA A 542 16.35 -3.90 6.11
N PHE A 543 15.19 -3.54 6.67
CA PHE A 543 14.99 -3.46 8.13
C PHE A 543 15.35 -4.78 8.84
N ALA A 544 15.00 -5.93 8.24
CA ALA A 544 15.33 -7.25 8.78
C ALA A 544 16.81 -7.63 8.70
N ARG A 545 17.64 -6.87 7.96
CA ARG A 545 19.05 -7.20 7.65
C ARG A 545 20.04 -6.15 8.13
N THR A 546 19.55 -5.14 8.83
CA THR A 546 20.33 -3.98 9.31
C THR A 546 20.03 -3.76 10.78
N GLN A 547 20.92 -3.10 11.50
CA GLN A 547 20.92 -3.14 12.98
C GLN A 547 21.06 -1.78 13.65
N GLY A 548 21.15 -0.67 12.91
CA GLY A 548 21.32 0.66 13.49
C GLY A 548 20.19 1.05 14.43
N ASP A 549 20.51 1.69 15.56
CA ASP A 549 19.54 2.15 16.57
C ASP A 549 18.45 3.03 15.94
N PHE A 550 18.86 3.82 14.95
CA PHE A 550 18.00 4.63 14.10
C PHE A 550 18.22 4.30 12.63
N PHE A 551 17.24 4.64 11.80
CA PHE A 551 17.43 4.67 10.36
C PHE A 551 16.81 5.91 9.73
N ALA A 552 17.44 6.46 8.70
CA ALA A 552 16.96 7.58 7.92
C ALA A 552 16.51 7.11 6.54
N ILE A 553 15.38 7.61 6.05
CA ILE A 553 14.91 7.30 4.69
C ILE A 553 15.01 8.56 3.83
N PHE A 554 15.70 8.44 2.69
CA PHE A 554 15.68 9.43 1.62
C PHE A 554 15.19 8.77 0.33
N ASP A 555 14.20 9.37 -0.32
CA ASP A 555 13.88 9.02 -1.70
C ASP A 555 15.07 9.33 -2.62
N ALA A 556 15.12 8.59 -3.73
CA ALA A 556 16.20 8.61 -4.72
C ALA A 556 16.61 10.00 -5.26
N ASP A 557 15.75 11.00 -5.08
CA ASP A 557 15.85 12.33 -5.65
C ASP A 557 16.00 13.46 -4.62
N PHE A 558 16.24 13.13 -3.34
CA PHE A 558 16.48 14.11 -2.29
C PHE A 558 17.97 14.28 -1.97
N CYS A 559 18.40 15.54 -1.84
CA CYS A 559 19.75 15.94 -1.47
C CYS A 559 19.76 16.53 -0.06
N PRO A 560 20.19 15.80 0.98
CA PRO A 560 20.24 16.30 2.34
C PRO A 560 21.41 17.25 2.60
N ARG A 561 21.27 18.11 3.62
CA ARG A 561 22.35 18.88 4.20
C ARG A 561 23.27 18.00 5.07
N PRO A 562 24.55 18.38 5.25
CA PRO A 562 25.46 17.69 6.16
C PRO A 562 24.91 17.53 7.58
N ASP A 563 24.24 18.56 8.10
CA ASP A 563 23.72 18.61 9.47
C ASP A 563 22.36 17.89 9.66
N PHE A 564 21.83 17.21 8.62
CA PHE A 564 20.50 16.58 8.66
C PHE A 564 20.29 15.66 9.89
N LEU A 565 21.23 14.73 10.14
CA LEU A 565 21.10 13.77 11.23
C LEU A 565 21.26 14.44 12.61
N ARG A 566 22.16 15.44 12.73
CA ARG A 566 22.36 16.19 13.97
C ARG A 566 21.11 16.94 14.41
N GLU A 567 20.37 17.49 13.46
CA GLU A 567 19.13 18.23 13.75
C GLU A 567 17.97 17.30 14.11
N LEU A 568 17.91 16.07 13.58
CA LEU A 568 16.75 15.18 13.80
C LEU A 568 16.96 14.13 14.88
N VAL A 569 18.15 13.56 15.03
CA VAL A 569 18.42 12.49 16.01
C VAL A 569 18.29 12.99 17.45
N VAL A 570 18.69 14.24 17.71
CA VAL A 570 18.60 14.83 19.06
C VAL A 570 17.17 14.87 19.61
N GLU A 571 16.16 14.96 18.74
CA GLU A 571 14.75 14.92 19.14
C GLU A 571 14.30 13.54 19.63
N HIS A 572 14.95 12.48 19.15
CA HIS A 572 14.80 11.14 19.68
C HIS A 572 15.50 11.01 21.03
N LEU A 573 16.72 11.53 21.16
CA LEU A 573 17.49 11.45 22.42
C LEU A 573 16.82 12.24 23.56
N ALA A 574 16.13 13.33 23.23
CA ALA A 574 15.37 14.12 24.19
C ALA A 574 14.06 13.44 24.65
N ASP A 575 13.51 12.49 23.89
CA ASP A 575 12.27 11.80 24.23
C ASP A 575 12.26 10.37 23.65
N ASP A 576 12.48 9.40 24.53
CA ASP A 576 12.52 7.98 24.18
C ASP A 576 11.21 7.41 23.67
N ARG A 577 10.10 8.14 23.78
CA ARG A 577 8.82 7.77 23.14
C ARG A 577 8.68 8.28 21.71
N THR A 578 9.69 8.96 21.16
CA THR A 578 9.68 9.43 19.77
C THR A 578 10.08 8.30 18.83
N ALA A 579 9.12 7.83 18.03
CA ALA A 579 9.32 6.81 17.01
C ALA A 579 9.84 7.39 15.70
N ILE A 580 9.36 8.58 15.32
CA ILE A 580 9.69 9.21 14.02
C ILE A 580 9.88 10.70 14.22
N VAL A 581 10.96 11.25 13.66
CA VAL A 581 11.17 12.70 13.51
C VAL A 581 11.18 13.02 12.02
N GLN A 582 10.21 13.82 11.60
CA GLN A 582 9.99 14.21 10.21
C GLN A 582 10.50 15.65 9.99
N SER A 583 11.27 15.88 8.91
CA SER A 583 11.55 17.23 8.40
C SER A 583 10.76 17.53 7.12
N PRO A 584 10.65 18.80 6.69
CA PRO A 584 10.09 19.18 5.41
C PRO A 584 10.68 18.42 4.21
N GLN A 585 9.85 18.17 3.20
CA GLN A 585 10.33 17.99 1.83
C GLN A 585 10.36 19.36 1.16
N PHE A 586 11.57 19.92 1.02
CA PHE A 586 11.75 21.24 0.45
C PHE A 586 11.92 21.16 -1.08
N PHE A 587 11.28 22.07 -1.80
CA PHE A 587 11.36 22.15 -3.26
C PHE A 587 11.67 23.59 -3.65
N ARG A 588 12.73 23.80 -4.43
CA ARG A 588 13.01 25.10 -5.04
C ARG A 588 12.09 25.30 -6.24
N VAL A 589 11.68 26.54 -6.44
CA VAL A 589 10.88 26.97 -7.59
C VAL A 589 11.74 27.93 -8.40
N THR A 590 12.17 27.49 -9.57
CA THR A 590 13.06 28.25 -10.46
C THR A 590 12.46 28.37 -11.86
N ASP A 591 13.02 29.25 -12.69
CA ASP A 591 12.43 29.55 -14.01
C ASP A 591 12.84 28.50 -15.06
N GLU A 592 13.85 27.67 -14.76
CA GLU A 592 14.34 26.55 -15.57
C GLU A 592 13.44 25.31 -15.48
N GLN A 593 12.61 25.23 -14.44
CA GLN A 593 11.67 24.14 -14.21
C GLN A 593 10.42 24.25 -15.07
N THR A 594 9.76 23.13 -15.32
CA THR A 594 8.45 23.09 -15.97
C THR A 594 7.38 23.80 -15.13
N TRP A 595 6.28 24.21 -15.77
CA TRP A 595 5.14 24.80 -15.04
C TRP A 595 4.55 23.83 -14.00
N VAL A 596 4.67 22.52 -14.21
CA VAL A 596 4.20 21.50 -13.27
C VAL A 596 5.09 21.47 -12.04
N GLU A 597 6.41 21.45 -12.21
CA GLU A 597 7.38 21.51 -11.11
C GLU A 597 7.21 22.78 -10.27
N GLN A 598 7.13 23.93 -10.95
CA GLN A 598 6.94 25.22 -10.29
C GLN A 598 5.65 25.26 -9.47
N GLY A 599 4.55 24.79 -10.06
CA GLY A 599 3.25 24.72 -9.37
C GLY A 599 3.25 23.71 -8.22
N ALA A 600 3.81 22.52 -8.44
CA ALA A 600 3.86 21.43 -7.45
C ALA A 600 4.69 21.83 -6.22
N GLY A 601 5.90 22.37 -6.44
CA GLY A 601 6.79 22.79 -5.37
C GLY A 601 6.18 23.90 -4.50
N ALA A 602 5.60 24.93 -5.13
CA ALA A 602 4.94 26.02 -4.41
C ALA A 602 3.71 25.55 -3.60
N THR A 603 2.97 24.54 -4.09
CA THR A 603 1.77 24.03 -3.40
C THR A 603 2.12 23.29 -2.10
N GLN A 604 3.30 22.65 -2.03
CA GLN A 604 3.74 21.90 -0.84
C GLN A 604 4.05 22.79 0.37
N GLU A 605 4.37 24.06 0.14
CA GLU A 605 4.80 24.99 1.19
C GLU A 605 3.72 25.18 2.29
N LEU A 606 2.44 25.23 1.93
CA LEU A 606 1.35 25.31 2.91
C LEU A 606 1.36 24.11 3.86
N PHE A 607 1.58 22.91 3.32
CA PHE A 607 1.59 21.69 4.10
C PHE A 607 2.76 21.66 5.09
N TYR A 608 3.98 21.89 4.62
CA TYR A 608 5.17 21.78 5.46
C TYR A 608 5.37 22.98 6.40
N ARG A 609 5.01 24.19 5.98
CA ARG A 609 5.24 25.41 6.79
C ARG A 609 4.13 25.70 7.79
N VAL A 610 2.90 25.24 7.54
CA VAL A 610 1.74 25.56 8.40
C VAL A 610 1.07 24.30 8.91
N VAL A 611 0.65 23.41 8.01
CA VAL A 611 -0.21 22.27 8.39
C VAL A 611 0.54 21.29 9.31
N GLN A 612 1.75 20.87 8.95
CA GLN A 612 2.55 19.95 9.78
C GLN A 612 2.96 20.58 11.11
N VAL A 613 3.33 21.86 11.13
CA VAL A 613 3.63 22.60 12.37
C VAL A 613 2.41 22.57 13.31
N ASN A 614 1.22 22.86 12.79
CA ASN A 614 0.00 22.83 13.59
C ASN A 614 -0.36 21.41 14.06
N ARG A 615 -0.20 20.40 13.18
CA ARG A 615 -0.48 19.00 13.53
C ARG A 615 0.49 18.46 14.58
N ASN A 616 1.76 18.89 14.56
CA ASN A 616 2.75 18.54 15.56
C ASN A 616 2.34 18.93 16.98
N ARG A 617 1.71 20.09 17.13
CA ARG A 617 1.23 20.57 18.45
C ARG A 617 0.14 19.68 19.04
N TRP A 618 -0.65 19.05 18.18
CA TRP A 618 -1.68 18.09 18.57
C TRP A 618 -1.17 16.65 18.65
N GLY A 619 0.14 16.43 18.58
CA GLY A 619 0.75 15.09 18.51
C GLY A 619 0.29 14.30 17.27
N ALA A 620 -0.11 14.99 16.20
CA ALA A 620 -0.75 14.42 15.03
C ALA A 620 0.10 14.52 13.77
N SER A 621 1.41 14.78 13.87
CA SER A 621 2.33 14.85 12.72
C SER A 621 2.21 13.63 11.81
N ILE A 622 2.27 13.84 10.51
CA ILE A 622 2.28 12.76 9.51
C ILE A 622 3.72 12.47 9.11
N CYS A 623 4.06 11.18 9.01
CA CYS A 623 5.23 10.72 8.29
C CYS A 623 4.93 10.73 6.78
N VAL A 624 5.82 11.34 5.98
CA VAL A 624 5.66 11.52 4.52
C VAL A 624 6.68 10.72 3.69
N GLY A 625 7.32 9.72 4.31
CA GLY A 625 8.04 8.65 3.60
C GLY A 625 9.47 8.96 3.15
N SER A 626 9.91 10.20 3.29
CA SER A 626 11.28 10.65 3.03
C SER A 626 11.63 11.79 3.99
N ASN A 627 12.91 12.11 4.14
CA ASN A 627 13.43 13.14 5.03
C ASN A 627 12.98 12.95 6.47
N ALA A 628 13.07 11.71 6.96
CA ALA A 628 12.69 11.36 8.31
C ALA A 628 13.69 10.37 8.92
N VAL A 629 13.90 10.50 10.22
CA VAL A 629 14.64 9.55 11.06
C VAL A 629 13.65 8.73 11.88
N TYR A 630 13.88 7.44 11.96
CA TYR A 630 13.03 6.45 12.61
C TYR A 630 13.83 5.75 13.70
N ARG A 631 13.23 5.59 14.87
CA ARG A 631 13.77 4.76 15.95
C ARG A 631 13.46 3.30 15.66
N ARG A 632 14.48 2.46 15.52
CA ARG A 632 14.31 1.03 15.20
C ARG A 632 13.44 0.31 16.22
N ALA A 633 13.70 0.54 17.51
CA ALA A 633 12.96 -0.08 18.62
C ALA A 633 11.44 0.19 18.55
N ALA A 634 11.00 1.30 17.96
CA ALA A 634 9.58 1.61 17.83
C ALA A 634 8.88 0.80 16.73
N LEU A 635 9.63 0.18 15.82
CA LEU A 635 9.12 -0.51 14.64
C LEU A 635 9.49 -2.00 14.61
N VAL A 636 10.29 -2.49 15.56
CA VAL A 636 10.74 -3.88 15.60
C VAL A 636 9.57 -4.86 15.73
N ASP A 637 8.61 -4.58 16.62
CA ASP A 637 7.43 -5.44 16.86
C ASP A 637 6.52 -5.60 15.64
N VAL A 638 6.61 -4.66 14.70
CA VAL A 638 5.82 -4.67 13.46
C VAL A 638 6.66 -5.03 12.24
N GLY A 639 7.94 -5.36 12.42
CA GLY A 639 8.88 -5.73 11.35
C GLY A 639 9.26 -4.57 10.41
N GLY A 640 9.24 -3.33 10.89
CA GLY A 640 9.64 -2.14 10.12
C GLY A 640 8.46 -1.25 9.71
N THR A 641 8.48 -0.72 8.47
CA THR A 641 7.41 0.14 7.95
C THR A 641 6.12 -0.64 7.71
N ALA A 642 4.99 0.06 7.62
CA ALA A 642 3.67 -0.55 7.47
C ALA A 642 3.57 -1.49 6.26
N GLU A 643 2.92 -2.63 6.43
CA GLU A 643 2.79 -3.67 5.41
C GLU A 643 1.69 -3.34 4.38
N ILE A 644 1.91 -2.29 3.59
CA ILE A 644 0.97 -1.82 2.57
C ILE A 644 1.71 -1.40 1.29
N GLY A 645 1.14 -1.72 0.13
CA GLY A 645 1.77 -1.45 -1.17
C GLY A 645 1.71 0.00 -1.65
N PHE A 646 1.15 0.91 -0.86
CA PHE A 646 1.06 2.34 -1.17
C PHE A 646 0.90 3.15 0.14
N SER A 647 1.44 4.38 0.15
CA SER A 647 1.32 5.30 1.30
C SER A 647 1.70 4.65 2.64
N GLU A 648 2.74 3.82 2.63
CA GLU A 648 3.23 3.11 3.81
C GLU A 648 3.68 4.07 4.90
N ASP A 649 4.13 5.25 4.52
CA ASP A 649 4.56 6.34 5.36
C ASP A 649 3.49 6.80 6.36
N VAL A 650 2.32 7.22 5.86
CA VAL A 650 1.21 7.68 6.68
C VAL A 650 0.72 6.55 7.58
N HIS A 651 0.69 5.31 7.06
CA HIS A 651 0.30 4.13 7.84
C HIS A 651 1.32 3.76 8.92
N THR A 652 2.62 3.93 8.66
CA THR A 652 3.70 3.69 9.63
C THR A 652 3.60 4.70 10.77
N GLY A 653 3.44 5.99 10.44
CA GLY A 653 3.25 7.05 11.42
C GLY A 653 1.99 6.85 12.27
N PHE A 654 0.86 6.53 11.63
CA PHE A 654 -0.38 6.21 12.33
C PHE A 654 -0.21 4.99 13.26
N GLY A 655 0.38 3.90 12.77
CA GLY A 655 0.58 2.68 13.55
C GLY A 655 1.58 2.84 14.71
N ALA A 656 2.53 3.77 14.60
CA ALA A 656 3.39 4.16 15.72
C ALA A 656 2.57 4.89 16.81
N VAL A 657 1.77 5.89 16.42
CA VAL A 657 0.94 6.65 17.37
C VAL A 657 -0.10 5.76 18.05
N ASP A 658 -0.72 4.85 17.30
CA ASP A 658 -1.70 3.90 17.84
C ASP A 658 -1.10 2.96 18.89
N ARG A 659 0.20 2.63 18.78
CA ARG A 659 0.96 1.87 19.77
C ARG A 659 1.56 2.73 20.89
N GLY A 660 1.15 4.00 21.01
CA GLY A 660 1.56 4.91 22.08
C GLY A 660 2.88 5.66 21.84
N TRP A 661 3.49 5.53 20.66
CA TRP A 661 4.68 6.30 20.28
C TRP A 661 4.32 7.71 19.77
N LYS A 662 5.33 8.56 19.63
CA LYS A 662 5.18 9.93 19.09
C LYS A 662 5.81 10.04 17.71
N VAL A 663 5.14 10.81 16.85
CA VAL A 663 5.71 11.33 15.60
C VAL A 663 5.91 12.83 15.79
N LYS A 664 7.15 13.29 15.72
CA LYS A 664 7.53 14.71 15.83
C LYS A 664 7.83 15.30 14.46
N TYR A 665 7.64 16.60 14.33
CA TYR A 665 7.96 17.37 13.14
C TYR A 665 8.89 18.54 13.48
N VAL A 666 10.01 18.63 12.75
CA VAL A 666 11.01 19.70 12.86
C VAL A 666 10.95 20.54 11.58
N PRO A 667 10.48 21.80 11.60
CA PRO A 667 10.25 22.61 10.40
C PRO A 667 11.54 23.26 9.85
N LEU A 668 12.65 22.50 9.83
CA LEU A 668 13.91 22.90 9.22
C LEU A 668 14.03 22.29 7.82
N CYS A 669 14.31 23.09 6.80
CA CYS A 669 14.52 22.57 5.45
C CYS A 669 15.88 21.89 5.37
N LEU A 670 15.92 20.57 5.60
CA LEU A 670 17.17 19.80 5.68
C LEU A 670 17.49 18.99 4.42
N ALA A 671 16.55 18.84 3.48
CA ALA A 671 16.80 18.19 2.20
C ALA A 671 15.92 18.79 1.09
N THR A 672 16.49 18.93 -0.11
CA THR A 672 15.78 19.42 -1.31
C THR A 672 15.54 18.27 -2.28
N GLY A 673 14.33 18.15 -2.81
CA GLY A 673 13.97 17.17 -3.84
C GLY A 673 13.55 17.80 -5.17
N ILE A 674 13.15 16.96 -6.12
CA ILE A 674 12.52 17.37 -7.39
C ILE A 674 11.02 17.11 -7.39
N CYS A 675 10.28 17.90 -8.16
CA CYS A 675 8.85 17.71 -8.35
C CYS A 675 8.58 16.93 -9.66
N PRO A 676 7.39 16.31 -9.81
CA PRO A 676 7.00 15.73 -11.09
C PRO A 676 6.97 16.79 -12.20
N ASN A 677 7.67 16.53 -13.30
CA ASN A 677 7.78 17.45 -14.45
C ASN A 677 6.63 17.36 -15.47
N THR A 678 5.73 16.38 -15.34
CA THR A 678 4.59 16.22 -16.26
C THR A 678 3.25 16.23 -15.52
N PRO A 679 2.15 16.67 -16.16
CA PRO A 679 0.83 16.63 -15.53
C PRO A 679 0.37 15.21 -15.21
N ARG A 680 0.82 14.20 -15.96
CA ARG A 680 0.46 12.79 -15.74
C ARG A 680 1.18 12.21 -14.52
N SER A 681 2.47 12.47 -14.37
CA SER A 681 3.23 12.02 -13.19
C SER A 681 2.73 12.74 -11.94
N PHE A 682 2.46 14.05 -12.01
CA PHE A 682 1.84 14.81 -10.93
C PHE A 682 0.45 14.29 -10.54
N PHE A 683 -0.45 14.06 -11.51
CA PHE A 683 -1.77 13.46 -11.27
C PHE A 683 -1.65 12.12 -10.52
N SER A 684 -0.71 11.27 -10.97
CA SER A 684 -0.51 9.94 -10.39
C SER A 684 0.01 10.02 -8.95
N GLN A 685 0.90 10.98 -8.66
CA GLN A 685 1.40 11.25 -7.32
C GLN A 685 0.26 11.75 -6.40
N GLN A 686 -0.49 12.77 -6.81
CA GLN A 686 -1.60 13.33 -6.01
C GLN A 686 -2.70 12.29 -5.74
N MET A 687 -3.02 11.47 -6.75
CA MET A 687 -3.99 10.38 -6.59
C MET A 687 -3.52 9.35 -5.55
N ARG A 688 -2.22 9.03 -5.47
CA ARG A 688 -1.68 8.12 -4.45
C ARG A 688 -1.84 8.67 -3.05
N TRP A 689 -1.48 9.94 -2.83
CA TRP A 689 -1.57 10.56 -1.52
C TRP A 689 -3.02 10.62 -1.01
N ALA A 690 -3.96 11.01 -1.87
CA ALA A 690 -5.38 11.00 -1.53
C ALA A 690 -5.91 9.57 -1.25
N ARG A 691 -5.42 8.55 -1.98
CA ARG A 691 -5.75 7.14 -1.71
C ARG A 691 -5.25 6.68 -0.34
N GLY A 692 -4.02 7.03 0.04
CA GLY A 692 -3.49 6.69 1.37
C GLY A 692 -4.39 7.19 2.48
N SER A 693 -4.76 8.48 2.45
CA SER A 693 -5.62 9.06 3.48
C SER A 693 -7.06 8.52 3.45
N THR A 694 -7.67 8.39 2.27
CA THR A 694 -9.04 7.84 2.15
C THR A 694 -9.10 6.39 2.62
N THR A 695 -8.08 5.58 2.32
CA THR A 695 -7.98 4.19 2.79
C THR A 695 -7.91 4.15 4.30
N LEU A 696 -6.98 4.89 4.91
CA LEU A 696 -6.79 4.89 6.37
C LEU A 696 -8.09 5.27 7.10
N LEU A 697 -8.71 6.40 6.76
CA LEU A 697 -9.86 6.93 7.50
C LEU A 697 -11.17 6.17 7.28
N THR A 698 -11.25 5.31 6.27
CA THR A 698 -12.42 4.46 6.05
C THR A 698 -12.27 3.06 6.65
N THR A 699 -11.13 2.76 7.29
CA THR A 699 -10.98 1.52 8.07
C THR A 699 -11.61 1.66 9.45
N LYS A 700 -12.22 0.58 9.96
CA LYS A 700 -12.69 0.51 11.35
C LYS A 700 -11.56 0.76 12.35
N HIS A 701 -10.36 0.26 12.03
CA HIS A 701 -9.15 0.38 12.85
C HIS A 701 -8.84 1.82 13.23
N PHE A 702 -8.88 2.75 12.27
CA PHE A 702 -8.65 4.17 12.55
C PHE A 702 -9.59 4.73 13.63
N TRP A 703 -10.87 4.37 13.61
CA TRP A 703 -11.86 4.95 14.54
C TRP A 703 -11.78 4.35 15.95
N VAL A 704 -11.38 3.08 16.07
CA VAL A 704 -11.19 2.40 17.36
C VAL A 704 -9.76 2.50 17.90
N SER A 705 -8.84 3.09 17.14
CA SER A 705 -7.45 3.32 17.55
C SER A 705 -7.32 4.16 18.82
N ASN A 706 -6.15 4.07 19.45
CA ASN A 706 -5.76 4.80 20.65
C ASN A 706 -5.45 6.29 20.41
N LEU A 707 -5.62 6.77 19.17
CA LEU A 707 -5.49 8.19 18.87
C LEU A 707 -6.54 9.01 19.64
N THR A 708 -6.10 10.14 20.18
CA THR A 708 -6.97 11.14 20.78
C THR A 708 -7.98 11.69 19.77
N LEU A 709 -9.10 12.23 20.26
CA LEU A 709 -10.10 12.88 19.42
C LEU A 709 -9.46 13.98 18.54
N MET A 710 -8.55 14.77 19.09
CA MET A 710 -7.90 15.84 18.35
C MET A 710 -6.97 15.32 17.24
N GLN A 711 -6.22 14.24 17.50
CA GLN A 711 -5.44 13.57 16.45
C GLN A 711 -6.37 13.06 15.34
N LYS A 712 -7.49 12.42 15.68
CA LYS A 712 -8.49 11.96 14.71
C LYS A 712 -9.07 13.12 13.88
N ILE A 713 -9.36 14.26 14.50
CA ILE A 713 -9.79 15.50 13.81
C ILE A 713 -8.71 16.00 12.84
N CYS A 714 -7.43 16.00 13.23
CA CYS A 714 -6.32 16.39 12.35
C CYS A 714 -6.18 15.50 11.11
N TYR A 715 -6.42 14.18 11.24
CA TYR A 715 -6.48 13.26 10.09
C TYR A 715 -7.73 13.51 9.24
N LEU A 716 -8.89 13.71 9.88
CA LEU A 716 -10.16 13.99 9.20
C LEU A 716 -10.09 15.28 8.38
N CYS A 717 -9.44 16.32 8.90
CA CYS A 717 -9.20 17.57 8.20
C CYS A 717 -8.48 17.35 6.86
N GLY A 718 -7.49 16.45 6.81
CA GLY A 718 -6.78 16.10 5.57
C GLY A 718 -7.67 15.39 4.54
N LEU A 719 -8.52 14.47 4.99
CA LEU A 719 -9.51 13.82 4.12
C LEU A 719 -10.54 14.83 3.57
N LEU A 720 -11.05 15.69 4.45
CA LEU A 720 -12.02 16.72 4.06
C LEU A 720 -11.44 17.72 3.06
N TYR A 721 -10.15 18.04 3.15
CA TYR A 721 -9.44 18.85 2.16
C TYR A 721 -9.49 18.21 0.77
N TYR A 722 -9.15 16.91 0.65
CA TYR A 722 -9.21 16.20 -0.65
C TYR A 722 -10.63 16.22 -1.25
N SER A 723 -11.64 16.04 -0.40
CA SER A 723 -13.05 16.10 -0.81
C SER A 723 -13.50 17.51 -1.20
N ALA A 724 -13.10 18.54 -0.45
CA ALA A 724 -13.44 19.93 -0.76
C ALA A 724 -12.81 20.40 -2.07
N VAL A 725 -11.52 20.08 -2.31
CA VAL A 725 -10.81 20.44 -3.55
C VAL A 725 -11.37 19.71 -4.76
N SER A 726 -11.72 18.42 -4.63
CA SER A 726 -12.31 17.65 -5.74
C SER A 726 -13.75 18.09 -6.07
N LEU A 727 -14.57 18.41 -5.08
CA LEU A 727 -15.93 18.92 -5.31
C LEU A 727 -15.94 20.36 -5.81
N GLY A 728 -15.01 21.20 -5.32
CA GLY A 728 -14.98 22.64 -5.64
C GLY A 728 -14.92 22.94 -7.15
N ILE A 729 -14.22 22.13 -7.95
CA ILE A 729 -14.11 22.33 -9.40
C ILE A 729 -15.46 22.14 -10.14
N PHE A 730 -16.37 21.35 -9.57
CA PHE A 730 -17.72 21.12 -10.12
C PHE A 730 -18.76 22.05 -9.50
N ILE A 731 -18.62 22.37 -8.21
CA ILE A 731 -19.63 23.15 -7.49
C ILE A 731 -19.48 24.65 -7.77
N SER A 732 -18.26 25.17 -7.89
CA SER A 732 -18.02 26.62 -8.07
C SER A 732 -18.64 27.27 -9.32
N PRO A 733 -18.73 26.64 -10.51
CA PRO A 733 -19.30 27.29 -11.70
C PRO A 733 -20.84 27.32 -11.73
N ILE A 734 -21.50 26.60 -10.82
CA ILE A 734 -22.95 26.34 -10.85
C ILE A 734 -23.79 27.56 -10.45
N PRO A 735 -23.53 28.27 -9.33
CA PRO A 735 -24.44 29.29 -8.81
C PRO A 735 -24.79 30.40 -9.80
N GLY A 736 -23.77 30.98 -10.45
CA GLY A 736 -23.98 32.06 -11.41
C GLY A 736 -24.80 31.63 -12.63
N THR A 737 -24.50 30.45 -13.15
CA THR A 737 -25.19 29.88 -14.32
C THR A 737 -26.66 29.57 -14.00
N LEU A 738 -26.95 28.91 -12.87
CA LEU A 738 -28.31 28.57 -12.47
C LEU A 738 -29.12 29.80 -12.05
N LEU A 739 -28.52 30.76 -11.35
CA LEU A 739 -29.22 31.98 -10.96
C LEU A 739 -29.66 32.79 -12.19
N LEU A 740 -28.78 32.97 -13.18
CA LEU A 740 -29.14 33.63 -14.44
C LEU A 740 -30.20 32.85 -15.25
N SER A 741 -30.20 31.52 -15.13
CA SER A 741 -31.14 30.64 -15.84
C SER A 741 -32.53 30.68 -15.25
N PHE A 742 -32.68 30.56 -13.94
CA PHE A 742 -34.00 30.36 -13.32
C PHE A 742 -34.52 31.59 -12.59
N ARG A 743 -33.64 32.47 -12.09
CA ARG A 743 -33.99 33.67 -11.31
C ARG A 743 -33.22 34.91 -11.81
N PRO A 744 -33.33 35.27 -13.11
CA PRO A 744 -32.58 36.37 -13.70
C PRO A 744 -32.82 37.73 -13.02
N GLU A 745 -34.00 37.91 -12.41
CA GLU A 745 -34.35 39.12 -11.68
C GLU A 745 -33.46 39.37 -10.46
N TRP A 746 -32.88 38.31 -9.88
CA TRP A 746 -31.94 38.38 -8.76
C TRP A 746 -30.48 38.33 -9.20
N PHE A 747 -30.21 38.11 -10.49
CA PHE A 747 -28.86 38.08 -11.03
C PHE A 747 -28.35 39.50 -11.29
N LYS A 748 -27.45 39.99 -10.44
CA LYS A 748 -26.88 41.35 -10.52
C LYS A 748 -25.36 41.30 -10.52
N TYR A 749 -24.70 42.27 -11.16
CA TYR A 749 -23.23 42.27 -11.30
C TYR A 749 -22.54 42.34 -9.93
N TYR A 750 -23.16 43.04 -8.98
CA TYR A 750 -22.64 43.19 -7.62
C TYR A 750 -22.74 41.92 -6.78
N ASN A 751 -23.45 40.88 -7.22
CA ASN A 751 -23.47 39.58 -6.51
C ASN A 751 -22.08 38.94 -6.49
N LEU A 752 -21.19 39.29 -7.44
CA LEU A 752 -19.80 38.82 -7.41
C LEU A 752 -19.02 39.39 -6.20
N ALA A 753 -19.49 40.45 -5.54
CA ALA A 753 -18.85 41.02 -4.35
C ALA A 753 -18.61 39.97 -3.25
N PHE A 754 -19.47 38.96 -3.13
CA PHE A 754 -19.29 37.85 -2.19
C PHE A 754 -18.06 36.99 -2.50
N ALA A 755 -17.66 36.87 -3.77
CA ALA A 755 -16.53 36.07 -4.23
C ALA A 755 -15.22 36.86 -4.36
N ILE A 756 -15.27 38.20 -4.46
CA ILE A 756 -14.07 39.06 -4.61
C ILE A 756 -13.03 38.77 -3.51
N PRO A 757 -13.39 38.74 -2.21
CA PRO A 757 -12.42 38.42 -1.16
C PRO A 757 -11.72 37.07 -1.37
N SER A 758 -12.42 36.05 -1.85
CA SER A 758 -11.83 34.73 -2.14
C SER A 758 -10.91 34.73 -3.35
N ILE A 759 -11.25 35.49 -4.40
CA ILE A 759 -10.38 35.68 -5.56
C ILE A 759 -9.09 36.39 -5.14
N VAL A 760 -9.19 37.45 -4.33
CA VAL A 760 -8.05 38.18 -3.77
C VAL A 760 -7.21 37.28 -2.86
N TYR A 761 -7.86 36.49 -2.00
CA TYR A 761 -7.19 35.56 -1.11
C TYR A 761 -6.37 34.51 -1.89
N GLY A 762 -7.00 33.83 -2.85
CA GLY A 762 -6.34 32.79 -3.65
C GLY A 762 -5.28 33.30 -4.62
N SER A 763 -5.40 34.54 -5.12
CA SER A 763 -4.51 35.08 -6.15
C SER A 763 -3.39 35.97 -5.60
N LEU A 764 -3.65 36.71 -4.53
CA LEU A 764 -2.73 37.73 -3.99
C LEU A 764 -2.20 37.36 -2.61
N VAL A 765 -3.07 37.03 -1.65
CA VAL A 765 -2.64 36.80 -0.25
C VAL A 765 -1.68 35.62 -0.16
N PHE A 766 -1.98 34.51 -0.83
CA PHE A 766 -1.06 33.37 -0.89
C PHE A 766 0.29 33.72 -1.53
N ARG A 767 0.29 34.60 -2.54
CA ARG A 767 1.52 35.02 -3.23
C ARG A 767 2.44 35.86 -2.34
N PHE A 768 1.88 36.71 -1.47
CA PHE A 768 2.67 37.47 -0.50
C PHE A 768 3.06 36.64 0.73
N TRP A 769 2.30 35.60 1.04
CA TRP A 769 2.57 34.71 2.16
C TRP A 769 3.64 33.65 1.84
N ALA A 770 3.64 33.08 0.64
CA ALA A 770 4.57 32.04 0.22
C ALA A 770 6.02 32.55 0.18
N LYS A 771 6.97 31.70 0.56
CA LYS A 771 8.41 31.99 0.42
C LYS A 771 8.98 31.36 -0.86
N ALA A 772 8.25 30.42 -1.48
CA ALA A 772 8.47 30.01 -2.85
C ALA A 772 7.83 31.00 -3.84
N LYS A 773 8.32 31.02 -5.09
CA LYS A 773 7.68 31.79 -6.18
C LYS A 773 6.27 31.22 -6.45
N TYR A 774 5.23 31.86 -5.92
CA TYR A 774 3.85 31.39 -6.04
C TYR A 774 3.12 32.04 -7.22
N GLY A 775 3.23 31.45 -8.41
CA GLY A 775 2.65 31.95 -9.66
C GLY A 775 1.30 31.30 -10.04
N LEU A 776 0.77 31.67 -11.22
CA LEU A 776 -0.46 31.08 -11.79
C LEU A 776 -0.32 29.58 -12.11
N ASN A 777 0.92 29.09 -12.25
CA ASN A 777 1.22 27.67 -12.40
C ASN A 777 0.62 26.82 -11.26
N VAL A 778 0.49 27.39 -10.06
CA VAL A 778 -0.18 26.72 -8.94
C VAL A 778 -1.65 26.44 -9.26
N GLN A 779 -2.36 27.40 -9.87
CA GLN A 779 -3.76 27.22 -10.23
C GLN A 779 -3.93 26.13 -11.31
N HIS A 780 -3.01 26.03 -12.26
CA HIS A 780 -3.02 24.96 -13.26
C HIS A 780 -2.83 23.57 -12.63
N VAL A 781 -1.88 23.41 -11.71
CA VAL A 781 -1.68 22.11 -11.04
C VAL A 781 -2.81 21.79 -10.07
N MET A 782 -3.44 22.78 -9.43
CA MET A 782 -4.62 22.58 -8.58
C MET A 782 -5.80 21.99 -9.35
N VAL A 783 -5.97 22.32 -10.63
CA VAL A 783 -6.96 21.64 -11.49
C VAL A 783 -6.61 20.16 -11.63
N VAL A 784 -5.36 19.82 -11.95
CA VAL A 784 -4.90 18.41 -12.06
C VAL A 784 -5.12 17.66 -10.74
N GLN A 785 -4.83 18.32 -9.62
CA GLN A 785 -4.99 17.82 -8.26
C GLN A 785 -6.47 17.52 -7.92
N SER A 786 -7.41 18.42 -8.26
CA SER A 786 -8.86 18.19 -8.07
C SER A 786 -9.36 16.91 -8.75
N TYR A 787 -8.95 16.66 -10.01
CA TYR A 787 -9.34 15.45 -10.72
C TYR A 787 -8.62 14.19 -10.21
N ALA A 788 -7.39 14.32 -9.71
CA ALA A 788 -6.67 13.23 -9.06
C ALA A 788 -7.37 12.79 -7.77
N TYR A 789 -7.80 13.77 -6.96
CA TYR A 789 -8.54 13.54 -5.71
C TYR A 789 -9.92 12.95 -5.97
N LEU A 790 -10.65 13.46 -6.97
CA LEU A 790 -11.91 12.87 -7.41
C LEU A 790 -11.73 11.39 -7.76
N THR A 791 -10.67 11.05 -8.50
CA THR A 791 -10.39 9.67 -8.89
C THR A 791 -10.12 8.79 -7.67
N ALA A 792 -9.32 9.26 -6.71
CA ALA A 792 -9.03 8.52 -5.48
C ALA A 792 -10.29 8.26 -4.66
N ILE A 793 -11.11 9.30 -4.43
CA ILE A 793 -12.36 9.21 -3.66
C ILE A 793 -13.37 8.30 -4.38
N LYS A 794 -13.54 8.49 -5.69
CA LYS A 794 -14.43 7.65 -6.52
C LYS A 794 -14.03 6.19 -6.45
N ASP A 795 -12.75 5.87 -6.69
CA ASP A 795 -12.28 4.48 -6.68
C ASP A 795 -12.51 3.82 -5.32
N ARG A 796 -12.33 4.59 -4.22
CA ARG A 796 -12.62 4.11 -2.87
C ARG A 796 -14.09 3.83 -2.64
N LEU A 797 -14.97 4.75 -3.04
CA LEU A 797 -16.42 4.63 -2.87
C LEU A 797 -17.00 3.44 -3.66
N PHE A 798 -16.42 3.11 -4.82
CA PHE A 798 -16.88 2.00 -5.66
C PHE A 798 -16.06 0.71 -5.52
N GLY A 799 -15.06 0.66 -4.64
CA GLY A 799 -14.23 -0.53 -4.41
C GLY A 799 -13.36 -0.97 -5.60
N ILE A 800 -13.03 -0.06 -6.54
CA ILE A 800 -12.31 -0.35 -7.80
C ILE A 800 -10.79 -0.14 -7.64
N GLU A 801 -10.25 -0.51 -6.47
CA GLU A 801 -8.84 -0.26 -6.16
C GLU A 801 -7.93 -1.15 -7.00
N LEU A 802 -7.16 -0.52 -7.90
CA LEU A 802 -6.04 -1.16 -8.61
C LEU A 802 -4.76 -0.97 -7.80
N LEU A 803 -3.97 -2.03 -7.70
CA LEU A 803 -2.63 -2.00 -7.10
C LEU A 803 -1.71 -0.99 -7.81
N TRP A 804 -0.77 -0.44 -7.05
CA TRP A 804 0.38 0.40 -7.46
C TRP A 804 0.99 -0.04 -8.82
N ALA A 805 1.64 0.85 -9.60
CA ALA A 805 2.63 0.51 -10.64
C ALA A 805 3.76 1.58 -10.63
N ALA A 806 5.04 1.18 -10.66
CA ALA A 806 6.17 2.06 -10.28
C ALA A 806 6.39 3.19 -11.30
N SER A 807 7.00 4.31 -10.88
CA SER A 807 7.23 5.46 -11.76
C SER A 807 8.09 5.13 -12.99
N GLY A 808 8.94 4.09 -12.92
CA GLY A 808 9.74 3.56 -14.03
C GLY A 808 9.18 2.30 -14.71
N ASP A 809 8.01 1.80 -14.31
CA ASP A 809 7.44 0.57 -14.88
C ASP A 809 6.74 0.89 -16.22
N LYS A 810 7.35 0.49 -17.34
CA LYS A 810 6.80 0.67 -18.70
C LYS A 810 5.39 0.04 -18.86
N LYS A 811 5.00 -0.94 -18.03
CA LYS A 811 3.65 -1.54 -18.01
C LYS A 811 2.62 -0.74 -17.20
N ALA A 812 3.05 0.15 -16.29
CA ALA A 812 2.19 1.07 -15.52
C ALA A 812 1.36 2.01 -16.40
N HIS A 813 1.86 2.30 -17.61
CA HIS A 813 1.26 3.22 -18.57
C HIS A 813 -0.09 2.76 -19.16
N LYS A 814 -0.60 1.58 -18.81
CA LYS A 814 -1.92 1.08 -19.26
C LYS A 814 -3.13 1.63 -18.48
N SER A 815 -2.93 2.35 -17.38
CA SER A 815 -4.03 2.96 -16.62
C SER A 815 -4.67 4.13 -17.38
N ASN A 816 -5.90 3.94 -17.86
CA ASN A 816 -6.66 4.98 -18.56
C ASN A 816 -7.20 6.09 -17.63
N LYS A 817 -6.89 6.08 -16.31
CA LYS A 817 -7.49 7.00 -15.31
C LYS A 817 -7.22 8.47 -15.61
N TYR A 818 -5.97 8.83 -15.92
CA TYR A 818 -5.58 10.19 -16.29
C TYR A 818 -6.34 10.66 -17.55
N ARG A 819 -6.42 9.81 -18.58
CA ARG A 819 -7.16 10.10 -19.82
C ARG A 819 -8.65 10.29 -19.53
N ASN A 820 -9.26 9.39 -18.75
CA ASN A 820 -10.68 9.46 -18.42
C ASN A 820 -11.02 10.74 -17.65
N MET A 821 -10.17 11.16 -16.72
CA MET A 821 -10.36 12.43 -16.01
C MET A 821 -10.19 13.65 -16.91
N ARG A 822 -9.29 13.60 -17.89
CA ARG A 822 -9.21 14.65 -18.92
C ARG A 822 -10.47 14.71 -19.79
N ILE A 823 -11.03 13.57 -20.18
CA ILE A 823 -12.31 13.52 -20.91
C ILE A 823 -13.43 14.12 -20.05
N LEU A 824 -13.51 13.75 -18.77
CA LEU A 824 -14.48 14.35 -17.84
C LEU A 824 -14.29 15.86 -17.74
N CYS A 825 -13.04 16.32 -17.65
CA CYS A 825 -12.72 17.74 -17.63
C CYS A 825 -13.19 18.46 -18.90
N TRP A 826 -12.94 17.86 -20.08
CA TRP A 826 -13.45 18.38 -21.35
C TRP A 826 -14.97 18.49 -21.36
N LEU A 827 -15.68 17.43 -20.98
CA LEU A 827 -17.14 17.41 -20.94
C LEU A 827 -17.67 18.48 -19.97
N TRP A 828 -17.08 18.60 -18.79
CA TRP A 828 -17.48 19.58 -17.78
C TRP A 828 -17.20 21.01 -18.23
N THR A 829 -16.03 21.29 -18.80
CA THR A 829 -15.69 22.61 -19.33
C THR A 829 -16.59 22.99 -20.51
N ILE A 830 -16.87 22.07 -21.44
CA ILE A 830 -17.79 22.33 -22.56
C ILE A 830 -19.21 22.61 -22.04
N ALA A 831 -19.70 21.82 -21.10
CA ALA A 831 -21.02 22.01 -20.52
C ALA A 831 -21.15 23.36 -19.78
N THR A 832 -20.15 23.74 -18.99
CA THR A 832 -20.18 24.99 -18.21
C THR A 832 -19.95 26.22 -19.09
N VAL A 833 -18.96 26.20 -19.98
CA VAL A 833 -18.70 27.30 -20.92
C VAL A 833 -19.84 27.46 -21.92
N GLY A 834 -20.24 26.36 -22.57
CA GLY A 834 -21.35 26.36 -23.52
C GLY A 834 -22.67 26.76 -22.88
N GLY A 835 -22.95 26.28 -21.67
CA GLY A 835 -24.12 26.66 -20.89
C GLY A 835 -24.16 28.16 -20.60
N VAL A 836 -23.08 28.72 -20.04
CA VAL A 836 -23.00 30.16 -19.76
C VAL A 836 -23.14 30.99 -21.03
N VAL A 837 -22.45 30.63 -22.13
CA VAL A 837 -22.57 31.34 -23.40
C VAL A 837 -24.01 31.31 -23.91
N ALA A 838 -24.63 30.12 -23.97
CA ALA A 838 -26.00 29.97 -24.45
C ALA A 838 -27.00 30.76 -23.61
N ILE A 839 -26.90 30.67 -22.27
CA ILE A 839 -27.80 31.37 -21.35
C ILE A 839 -27.60 32.89 -21.43
N VAL A 840 -26.36 33.37 -21.44
CA VAL A 840 -26.05 34.80 -21.57
C VAL A 840 -26.57 35.34 -22.89
N THR A 841 -26.32 34.66 -24.00
CA THR A 841 -26.83 35.04 -25.33
C THR A 841 -28.36 35.08 -25.33
N TYR A 842 -29.02 34.03 -24.86
CA TYR A 842 -30.48 33.99 -24.75
C TYR A 842 -31.00 35.18 -23.94
N ARG A 843 -30.42 35.43 -22.75
CA ARG A 843 -30.86 36.50 -21.87
C ARG A 843 -30.70 37.87 -22.51
N ILE A 844 -29.55 38.16 -23.13
CA ILE A 844 -29.32 39.42 -23.84
C ILE A 844 -30.32 39.60 -24.98
N LEU A 845 -30.56 38.57 -25.78
CA LEU A 845 -31.53 38.62 -26.88
C LEU A 845 -32.98 38.84 -26.40
N THR A 846 -33.32 38.37 -25.20
CA THR A 846 -34.62 38.62 -24.55
C THR A 846 -34.68 39.94 -23.76
N GLY A 847 -33.70 40.84 -23.92
CA GLY A 847 -33.71 42.17 -23.31
C GLY A 847 -33.07 42.27 -21.92
N PHE A 848 -32.33 41.26 -21.47
CA PHE A 848 -31.59 41.34 -20.20
C PHE A 848 -30.37 42.29 -20.33
N PRO A 849 -30.11 43.19 -19.36
CA PRO A 849 -28.99 44.11 -19.46
C PRO A 849 -27.63 43.38 -19.47
N TRP A 850 -26.87 43.56 -20.56
CA TRP A 850 -25.61 42.84 -20.81
C TRP A 850 -24.53 43.08 -19.74
N TYR A 851 -24.49 44.26 -19.11
CA TYR A 851 -23.46 44.56 -18.12
C TYR A 851 -23.59 43.72 -16.85
N HIS A 852 -24.79 43.18 -16.56
CA HIS A 852 -24.98 42.25 -15.45
C HIS A 852 -24.21 40.93 -15.66
N THR A 853 -23.97 40.50 -16.90
CA THR A 853 -23.36 39.21 -17.21
C THR A 853 -21.83 39.25 -17.30
N ILE A 854 -21.21 40.44 -17.37
CA ILE A 854 -19.74 40.60 -17.46
C ILE A 854 -19.00 39.82 -16.35
N PRO A 855 -19.38 39.92 -15.06
CA PRO A 855 -18.61 39.26 -14.00
C PRO A 855 -18.61 37.73 -14.13
N LEU A 856 -19.73 37.15 -14.56
CA LEU A 856 -19.84 35.71 -14.82
C LEU A 856 -18.98 35.29 -16.03
N LEU A 857 -18.96 36.09 -17.10
CA LEU A 857 -18.10 35.84 -18.26
C LEU A 857 -16.61 35.90 -17.91
N VAL A 858 -16.21 36.88 -17.08
CA VAL A 858 -14.82 37.00 -16.60
C VAL A 858 -14.43 35.79 -15.76
N LEU A 859 -15.27 35.39 -14.79
CA LEU A 859 -15.00 34.21 -13.96
C LEU A 859 -14.93 32.93 -14.78
N ASN A 860 -15.81 32.77 -15.77
CA ASN A 860 -15.79 31.61 -16.65
C ASN A 860 -14.55 31.59 -17.56
N THR A 861 -14.14 32.75 -18.06
CA THR A 861 -12.90 32.90 -18.83
C THR A 861 -11.68 32.54 -17.98
N TYR A 862 -11.66 32.96 -16.71
CA TYR A 862 -10.62 32.56 -15.76
C TYR A 862 -10.63 31.06 -15.49
N ASN A 863 -11.80 30.43 -15.30
CA ASN A 863 -11.92 28.99 -15.13
C ASN A 863 -11.40 28.21 -16.34
N LEU A 864 -11.72 28.68 -17.56
CA LEU A 864 -11.16 28.13 -18.80
C LEU A 864 -9.63 28.32 -18.83
N TYR A 865 -9.13 29.49 -18.43
CA TYR A 865 -7.70 29.75 -18.33
C TYR A 865 -6.99 28.85 -17.31
N ILE A 866 -7.52 28.59 -16.12
CA ILE A 866 -6.79 27.68 -15.22
C ILE A 866 -6.83 26.22 -15.70
N THR A 867 -7.86 25.86 -16.47
CA THR A 867 -8.13 24.46 -16.89
C THR A 867 -7.44 24.07 -18.20
N HIS A 868 -7.11 25.03 -19.07
CA HIS A 868 -6.68 24.72 -20.44
C HIS A 868 -5.38 23.90 -20.53
N TYR A 869 -4.44 24.05 -19.58
CA TYR A 869 -3.25 23.18 -19.52
C TYR A 869 -3.63 21.71 -19.33
N PHE A 870 -4.58 21.39 -18.45
CA PHE A 870 -5.03 20.01 -18.26
C PHE A 870 -5.82 19.46 -19.46
N LEU A 871 -6.56 20.33 -20.16
CA LEU A 871 -7.32 19.97 -21.36
C LEU A 871 -6.41 19.69 -22.56
N LEU A 872 -5.41 20.55 -22.79
CA LEU A 872 -4.66 20.62 -24.03
C LEU A 872 -3.26 20.01 -23.94
N CYS A 873 -2.60 20.01 -22.77
CA CYS A 873 -1.23 19.50 -22.68
C CYS A 873 -1.19 18.00 -23.02
N SER A 874 -0.42 17.63 -24.04
CA SER A 874 -0.08 16.25 -24.37
C SER A 874 1.43 16.08 -24.34
N TRP A 875 1.93 15.49 -23.27
CA TRP A 875 3.33 15.12 -23.14
C TRP A 875 3.40 13.66 -23.61
N ARG A 876 3.89 13.47 -24.84
CA ARG A 876 4.22 12.15 -25.38
C ARG A 876 5.72 11.99 -25.21
N TRP A 877 6.12 11.33 -24.13
CA TRP A 877 7.45 10.76 -23.96
C TRP A 877 7.25 9.26 -23.91
#